data_AF-A0AA51QCV1-F1
#
_entry.id   AF-A0AA51QCV1-F1
#
_cell.length_a   1.000
_cell.length_b   1.000
_cell.length_c   1.000
_cell.angle_alpha   90.00
_cell.angle_beta   90.00
_cell.angle_gamma   90.00
#
_symmetry.space_group_name_H-M   'P 1'
#
loop_
_entity.id
_entity.type
_entity.pdbx_description
1 polymer ?
#
loop_
_entity_poly.entity_id
_entity_poly.type
_entity_poly.pdbx_seq_one_letter_code
_entity_poly.pdbx_strand_id
1 'polypeptide(L)'
;MAIFYDHSPNETKAIYEAANKWRIECLIADGSLLWPGEKIWTLENLKRLKQAYVDRPDFSIISFEEKLEKQLYGQREEIYKLFCECLFVYYLFPSNINFKTKIKKLTNIASWGNVAMDDHLDILKGLNNGIGNPGTSYNTRKPDEITYLCLLGIKIKELSVKEREQILSESYQTQTLLDQMRKEMKSNYKINVQIRHVLLHLLYPEKYERIASSEQKRKILQSFKELLPEEEVQVDQALLIIREKLEQQYKEKRIDFYRSPVKKVWKGEEELIRPVKDDVRYYWLTANPSIWTVDNIKDGGSVFYTAYNEKGNKRRIFSAFESAKPGDRILFYESHPNKCIVAEGEVTQGLHTEEHEGFDSPVEGVSFRYIRDISPIYWDQIINIEELEESTPVKNGAQGSLFELTKEQMEIILALEEESNNDEVISKGTWVEFLQDRGIFQESDLVYLDKMLELGGEATATQLAAALDKHYSSFNAPVVHLAKRILKAVKMDAPKRGDGTEYYWSVLFDGEEQENHHFLWRLKPNLKDALAEIKCQPLKSYTKEDFLSEVFIDENQYDTIKNLLQYKKNLIFQGPPGVGKTFVSKRLAYSLMGEIDSGRVEMLQFHQNYAYEDFIMGYRPDENGFSLQFGIFYEFCERA
;
A
#
# COMPACT_ATOMS: atom_id res chain seq x y z
N MET A 1 13.75 -15.32 6.83
CA MET A 1 13.16 -16.32 5.92
C MET A 1 11.68 -16.03 5.80
N ALA A 2 11.38 -14.88 5.21
CA ALA A 2 10.03 -14.56 4.79
C ALA A 2 9.67 -15.53 3.66
N ILE A 3 8.63 -16.32 3.87
CA ILE A 3 8.14 -17.33 2.94
C ILE A 3 7.85 -16.66 1.58
N PHE A 4 8.67 -16.99 0.58
CA PHE A 4 8.48 -16.54 -0.79
C PHE A 4 7.47 -17.45 -1.50
N TYR A 5 6.19 -17.28 -1.20
CA TYR A 5 5.02 -17.50 -2.07
C TYR A 5 3.82 -17.09 -1.24
N ASP A 6 3.27 -15.91 -1.48
CA ASP A 6 1.99 -15.51 -0.90
C ASP A 6 1.02 -15.13 -2.02
N HIS A 7 0.89 -16.09 -2.90
CA HIS A 7 -0.38 -16.76 -3.09
C HIS A 7 -0.13 -18.15 -2.51
N SER A 8 -1.03 -18.70 -1.69
CA SER A 8 -0.87 -20.09 -1.23
C SER A 8 -0.51 -20.98 -2.45
N PRO A 9 0.30 -22.05 -2.32
CA PRO A 9 0.58 -22.96 -3.43
C PRO A 9 -0.69 -23.44 -4.17
N ASN A 10 -1.85 -23.35 -3.51
CA ASN A 10 -3.18 -23.62 -4.05
C ASN A 10 -3.77 -22.49 -4.92
N GLU A 11 -3.43 -21.21 -4.71
CA GLU A 11 -4.01 -20.05 -5.41
C GLU A 11 -3.46 -19.85 -6.83
N THR A 12 -2.18 -20.12 -7.09
CA THR A 12 -1.61 -20.08 -8.46
C THR A 12 -1.70 -21.41 -9.19
N LYS A 13 -1.97 -22.50 -8.48
CA LYS A 13 -2.09 -23.85 -9.06
C LYS A 13 -3.13 -23.90 -10.18
N ALA A 14 -4.31 -23.33 -9.95
CA ALA A 14 -5.37 -23.28 -10.95
C ALA A 14 -4.96 -22.53 -12.23
N ILE A 15 -4.08 -21.53 -12.11
CA ILE A 15 -3.57 -20.75 -13.25
C ILE A 15 -2.65 -21.61 -14.13
N TYR A 16 -1.69 -22.30 -13.50
CA TYR A 16 -0.77 -23.18 -14.22
C TYR A 16 -1.45 -24.44 -14.75
N GLU A 17 -2.44 -24.97 -14.04
CA GLU A 17 -3.29 -26.06 -14.53
C GLU A 17 -4.07 -25.64 -15.77
N ALA A 18 -4.68 -24.43 -15.77
CA ALA A 18 -5.38 -23.90 -16.92
C ALA A 18 -4.43 -23.65 -18.11
N ALA A 19 -3.23 -23.11 -17.87
CA ALA A 19 -2.21 -22.93 -18.91
C ALA A 19 -1.72 -24.28 -19.48
N ASN A 20 -1.55 -25.30 -18.64
CA ASN A 20 -1.18 -26.63 -19.07
C ASN A 20 -2.32 -27.32 -19.86
N LYS A 21 -3.57 -27.14 -19.44
CA LYS A 21 -4.74 -27.62 -20.19
C LYS A 21 -4.82 -26.97 -21.56
N TRP A 22 -4.55 -25.66 -21.65
CA TRP A 22 -4.42 -24.97 -22.94
C TRP A 22 -3.32 -25.57 -23.81
N ARG A 23 -2.13 -25.85 -23.26
CA ARG A 23 -1.04 -26.51 -23.98
C ARG A 23 -1.47 -27.86 -24.57
N ILE A 24 -2.06 -28.73 -23.75
CA ILE A 24 -2.34 -30.12 -24.13
C ILE A 24 -3.61 -30.23 -24.97
N GLU A 25 -4.72 -29.70 -24.46
CA GLU A 25 -6.04 -29.91 -25.07
C GLU A 25 -6.30 -28.96 -26.24
N CYS A 26 -5.64 -27.80 -26.30
CA CYS A 26 -5.94 -26.77 -27.30
C CYS A 26 -4.81 -26.51 -28.31
N LEU A 27 -3.54 -26.45 -27.88
CA LEU A 27 -2.43 -26.24 -28.82
C LEU A 27 -2.01 -27.55 -29.49
N ILE A 28 -1.80 -28.62 -28.72
CA ILE A 28 -1.45 -29.94 -29.25
C ILE A 28 -2.68 -30.58 -29.94
N ALA A 29 -3.74 -30.83 -29.16
CA ALA A 29 -5.05 -31.30 -29.66
C ALA A 29 -5.97 -30.13 -30.05
N ASP A 30 -7.15 -30.37 -30.63
CA ASP A 30 -8.03 -29.32 -31.18
C ASP A 30 -9.20 -28.92 -30.28
N GLY A 31 -9.11 -29.22 -28.97
CA GLY A 31 -10.18 -29.07 -28.00
C GLY A 31 -10.49 -27.62 -27.60
N SER A 32 -11.05 -27.47 -26.40
CA SER A 32 -11.58 -26.23 -25.86
C SER A 32 -11.37 -26.15 -24.35
N LEU A 33 -11.02 -24.98 -23.85
CA LEU A 33 -10.92 -24.67 -22.43
C LEU A 33 -12.28 -24.47 -21.77
N LEU A 34 -13.16 -23.71 -22.43
CA LEU A 34 -14.41 -23.18 -21.86
C LEU A 34 -15.66 -23.91 -22.35
N TRP A 35 -15.57 -24.74 -23.39
CA TRP A 35 -16.66 -25.57 -23.90
C TRP A 35 -16.19 -27.04 -24.01
N PRO A 36 -16.12 -27.77 -22.88
CA PRO A 36 -15.61 -29.14 -22.85
C PRO A 36 -16.29 -30.05 -23.87
N GLY A 37 -15.50 -30.79 -24.65
CA GLY A 37 -15.98 -31.70 -25.71
C GLY A 37 -16.10 -31.06 -27.09
N GLU A 38 -16.04 -29.73 -27.19
CA GLU A 38 -16.00 -29.03 -28.49
C GLU A 38 -14.59 -28.92 -29.06
N LYS A 39 -14.50 -28.79 -30.39
CA LYS A 39 -13.24 -28.56 -31.11
C LYS A 39 -13.09 -27.09 -31.51
N ILE A 40 -12.52 -26.28 -30.63
CA ILE A 40 -12.45 -24.83 -30.82
C ILE A 40 -11.10 -24.39 -31.40
N TRP A 41 -9.99 -24.91 -30.90
CA TRP A 41 -8.64 -24.56 -31.37
C TRP A 41 -8.22 -25.31 -32.65
N THR A 42 -9.07 -25.32 -33.67
CA THR A 42 -8.75 -25.90 -34.97
C THR A 42 -8.00 -24.89 -35.85
N LEU A 43 -7.21 -25.38 -36.82
CA LEU A 43 -6.56 -24.51 -37.81
C LEU A 43 -7.57 -23.68 -38.62
N GLU A 44 -8.75 -24.25 -38.93
CA GLU A 44 -9.83 -23.55 -39.64
C GLU A 44 -10.33 -22.36 -38.82
N ASN A 45 -10.70 -22.58 -37.55
CA ASN A 45 -11.22 -21.54 -36.68
C ASN A 45 -10.20 -20.43 -36.45
N LEU A 46 -8.93 -20.79 -36.21
CA LEU A 46 -7.84 -19.83 -36.05
C LEU A 46 -7.60 -18.99 -37.31
N LYS A 47 -7.58 -19.61 -38.50
CA LYS A 47 -7.46 -18.87 -39.78
C LYS A 47 -8.66 -17.94 -40.01
N ARG A 48 -9.86 -18.37 -39.65
CA ARG A 48 -11.07 -17.54 -39.76
C ARG A 48 -11.05 -16.37 -38.76
N LEU A 49 -10.60 -16.60 -37.53
CA LEU A 49 -10.40 -15.54 -36.56
C LEU A 49 -9.36 -14.53 -37.05
N LYS A 50 -8.22 -15.00 -37.60
CA LYS A 50 -7.22 -14.11 -38.22
C LYS A 50 -7.84 -13.23 -39.30
N GLN A 51 -8.66 -13.79 -40.20
CA GLN A 51 -9.33 -13.01 -41.25
C GLN A 51 -10.31 -11.97 -40.72
N ALA A 52 -11.04 -12.29 -39.64
CA ALA A 52 -12.05 -11.40 -39.06
C ALA A 52 -11.43 -10.28 -38.21
N TYR A 53 -10.38 -10.59 -37.47
CA TYR A 53 -9.81 -9.72 -36.43
C TYR A 53 -8.44 -9.15 -36.80
N VAL A 54 -7.48 -10.02 -37.15
CA VAL A 54 -6.08 -9.63 -37.40
C VAL A 54 -5.93 -8.92 -38.75
N ASP A 55 -6.57 -9.44 -39.79
CA ASP A 55 -6.46 -8.92 -41.16
C ASP A 55 -7.38 -7.72 -41.43
N ARG A 56 -8.20 -7.35 -40.43
CA ARG A 56 -9.15 -6.23 -40.49
C ARG A 56 -9.03 -5.33 -39.26
N PRO A 57 -7.85 -4.72 -39.00
CA PRO A 57 -7.66 -3.88 -37.82
C PRO A 57 -8.59 -2.65 -37.84
N ASP A 58 -9.21 -2.34 -36.70
CA ASP A 58 -10.01 -1.13 -36.52
C ASP A 58 -9.21 -0.04 -35.77
N PHE A 59 -8.81 0.99 -36.51
CA PHE A 59 -8.02 2.13 -36.01
C PHE A 59 -8.86 3.31 -35.49
N SER A 60 -10.19 3.15 -35.38
CA SER A 60 -11.05 4.20 -34.81
C SER A 60 -10.71 4.51 -33.34
N ILE A 61 -11.25 5.58 -32.79
CA ILE A 61 -10.99 5.98 -31.39
C ILE A 61 -11.95 5.33 -30.37
N ILE A 62 -12.84 4.46 -30.83
CA ILE A 62 -13.82 3.80 -29.96
C ILE A 62 -13.19 2.72 -29.09
N SER A 63 -13.94 2.20 -28.12
CA SER A 63 -13.45 1.20 -27.17
C SER A 63 -12.99 -0.10 -27.86
N PHE A 64 -12.09 -0.84 -27.22
CA PHE A 64 -11.62 -2.13 -27.75
C PHE A 64 -12.78 -3.11 -27.97
N GLU A 65 -13.73 -3.16 -27.03
CA GLU A 65 -14.90 -4.02 -27.10
C GLU A 65 -15.80 -3.65 -28.29
N GLU A 66 -16.07 -2.36 -28.54
CA GLU A 66 -16.86 -1.93 -29.70
C GLU A 66 -16.20 -2.25 -31.04
N LYS A 67 -14.87 -2.12 -31.12
CA LYS A 67 -14.10 -2.53 -32.31
C LYS A 67 -14.22 -4.02 -32.55
N LEU A 68 -14.02 -4.79 -31.48
CA LEU A 68 -14.05 -6.24 -31.54
C LEU A 68 -15.45 -6.76 -31.96
N GLU A 69 -16.52 -6.17 -31.41
CA GLU A 69 -17.89 -6.51 -31.78
C GLU A 69 -18.13 -6.32 -33.29
N LYS A 70 -17.68 -5.18 -33.85
CA LYS A 70 -17.76 -4.91 -35.29
C LYS A 70 -16.93 -5.89 -36.12
N GLN A 71 -15.72 -6.21 -35.66
CA GLN A 71 -14.81 -7.13 -36.36
C GLN A 71 -15.34 -8.58 -36.38
N LEU A 72 -15.99 -9.01 -35.30
CA LEU A 72 -16.55 -10.36 -35.17
C LEU A 72 -17.99 -10.49 -35.67
N TYR A 73 -18.67 -9.38 -35.98
CA TYR A 73 -20.07 -9.40 -36.42
C TYR A 73 -20.33 -10.40 -37.55
N GLY A 74 -21.33 -11.26 -37.35
CA GLY A 74 -21.74 -12.28 -38.32
C GLY A 74 -20.79 -13.47 -38.48
N GLN A 75 -19.78 -13.62 -37.61
CA GLN A 75 -18.97 -14.84 -37.56
C GLN A 75 -19.75 -16.03 -36.97
N ARG A 76 -19.20 -17.24 -37.13
CA ARG A 76 -19.76 -18.45 -36.52
C ARG A 76 -19.51 -18.48 -35.01
N GLU A 77 -20.32 -19.22 -34.27
CA GLU A 77 -20.21 -19.37 -32.80
C GLU A 77 -18.81 -19.76 -32.35
N GLU A 78 -18.12 -20.65 -33.07
CA GLU A 78 -16.78 -21.12 -32.74
C GLU A 78 -15.74 -20.01 -32.72
N ILE A 79 -15.97 -18.92 -33.46
CA ILE A 79 -15.05 -17.78 -33.52
C ILE A 79 -15.18 -16.89 -32.29
N TYR A 80 -16.40 -16.69 -31.79
CA TYR A 80 -16.63 -16.01 -30.51
C TYR A 80 -16.07 -16.84 -29.36
N LYS A 81 -16.27 -18.17 -29.38
CA LYS A 81 -15.69 -19.11 -28.42
C LYS A 81 -14.16 -19.04 -28.42
N LEU A 82 -13.54 -19.14 -29.59
CA LEU A 82 -12.08 -19.07 -29.74
C LEU A 82 -11.51 -17.72 -29.25
N PHE A 83 -12.20 -16.61 -29.51
CA PHE A 83 -11.77 -15.31 -29.00
C PHE A 83 -11.86 -15.23 -27.47
N CYS A 84 -12.93 -15.78 -26.88
CA CYS A 84 -13.06 -15.89 -25.43
C CYS A 84 -11.90 -16.69 -24.83
N GLU A 85 -11.49 -17.79 -25.45
CA GLU A 85 -10.35 -18.58 -24.97
C GLU A 85 -8.99 -17.89 -25.14
N CYS A 86 -8.80 -17.16 -26.24
CA CYS A 86 -7.62 -16.29 -26.38
C CYS A 86 -7.57 -15.24 -25.26
N LEU A 87 -8.72 -14.64 -24.93
CA LEU A 87 -8.84 -13.64 -23.88
C LEU A 87 -8.71 -14.26 -22.47
N PHE A 88 -9.18 -15.49 -22.29
CA PHE A 88 -9.00 -16.28 -21.07
C PHE A 88 -7.49 -16.49 -20.80
N VAL A 89 -6.74 -16.97 -21.80
CA VAL A 89 -5.27 -17.16 -21.69
C VAL A 89 -4.57 -15.83 -21.40
N TYR A 90 -4.99 -14.74 -22.05
CA TYR A 90 -4.49 -13.40 -21.75
C TYR A 90 -4.72 -13.00 -20.28
N TYR A 91 -5.86 -13.36 -19.69
CA TYR A 91 -6.24 -12.99 -18.32
C TYR A 91 -5.68 -13.89 -17.21
N LEU A 92 -5.00 -14.99 -17.55
CA LEU A 92 -4.28 -15.82 -16.58
C LEU A 92 -3.14 -15.06 -15.87
N PHE A 93 -2.59 -14.02 -16.52
CA PHE A 93 -1.45 -13.27 -15.98
C PHE A 93 -1.82 -11.99 -15.21
N PRO A 94 -2.61 -11.05 -15.76
CA PRO A 94 -2.84 -9.75 -15.14
C PRO A 94 -3.55 -9.83 -13.78
N SER A 95 -2.88 -9.33 -12.74
CA SER A 95 -3.41 -9.22 -11.38
C SER A 95 -4.21 -7.93 -11.12
N ASN A 96 -4.13 -6.95 -12.03
CA ASN A 96 -4.76 -5.64 -11.90
C ASN A 96 -6.20 -5.57 -12.44
N ILE A 97 -6.85 -6.72 -12.66
CA ILE A 97 -8.24 -6.83 -13.07
C ILE A 97 -8.89 -7.95 -12.26
N ASN A 98 -10.03 -7.65 -11.61
CA ASN A 98 -10.70 -8.62 -10.74
C ASN A 98 -11.46 -9.70 -11.54
N PHE A 99 -11.70 -10.83 -10.88
CA PHE A 99 -12.42 -11.99 -11.43
C PHE A 99 -13.76 -11.62 -12.08
N LYS A 100 -14.63 -10.89 -11.36
CA LYS A 100 -15.96 -10.50 -11.86
C LYS A 100 -15.89 -9.73 -13.18
N THR A 101 -14.89 -8.86 -13.33
CA THR A 101 -14.67 -8.09 -14.56
C THR A 101 -14.14 -8.97 -15.69
N LYS A 102 -13.23 -9.91 -15.41
CA LYS A 102 -12.74 -10.89 -16.40
C LYS A 102 -13.91 -11.72 -16.94
N ILE A 103 -14.74 -12.29 -16.06
CA ILE A 103 -15.92 -13.09 -16.46
C ILE A 103 -16.91 -12.25 -17.24
N LYS A 104 -17.29 -11.06 -16.75
CA LYS A 104 -18.20 -10.15 -17.48
C LYS A 104 -17.74 -9.89 -18.92
N LYS A 105 -16.42 -9.71 -19.14
CA LYS A 105 -15.87 -9.49 -20.48
C LYS A 105 -15.98 -10.74 -21.36
N LEU A 106 -15.71 -11.93 -20.83
CA LEU A 106 -15.87 -13.19 -21.56
C LEU A 106 -17.34 -13.43 -21.92
N THR A 107 -18.25 -13.32 -20.95
CA THR A 107 -19.69 -13.50 -21.16
C THR A 107 -20.26 -12.50 -22.15
N ASN A 108 -19.81 -11.24 -22.11
CA ASN A 108 -20.24 -10.22 -23.07
C ASN A 108 -19.85 -10.59 -24.51
N ILE A 109 -18.61 -11.04 -24.72
CA ILE A 109 -18.15 -11.46 -26.06
C ILE A 109 -18.91 -12.70 -26.54
N ALA A 110 -19.13 -13.68 -25.66
CA ALA A 110 -19.91 -14.87 -25.98
C ALA A 110 -21.35 -14.51 -26.39
N SER A 111 -21.95 -13.51 -25.72
CA SER A 111 -23.33 -13.08 -26.00
C SER A 111 -23.52 -12.51 -27.40
N TRP A 112 -22.51 -11.86 -27.99
CA TRP A 112 -22.56 -11.37 -29.37
C TRP A 112 -22.74 -12.48 -30.40
N GLY A 113 -22.25 -13.68 -30.08
CA GLY A 113 -22.42 -14.89 -30.88
C GLY A 113 -23.62 -15.75 -30.48
N ASN A 114 -24.49 -15.29 -29.56
CA ASN A 114 -25.52 -16.11 -28.92
C ASN A 114 -24.99 -17.39 -28.25
N VAL A 115 -23.74 -17.35 -27.75
CA VAL A 115 -23.11 -18.49 -27.09
C VAL A 115 -23.34 -18.42 -25.58
N ALA A 116 -23.84 -19.50 -25.00
CA ALA A 116 -23.93 -19.66 -23.55
C ALA A 116 -22.56 -20.03 -22.95
N MET A 117 -22.24 -19.46 -21.80
CA MET A 117 -21.03 -19.75 -21.03
C MET A 117 -21.43 -20.35 -19.68
N ASP A 118 -20.83 -21.48 -19.33
CA ASP A 118 -20.97 -22.09 -18.00
C ASP A 118 -20.01 -21.38 -17.03
N ASP A 119 -20.57 -20.69 -16.04
CA ASP A 119 -19.82 -19.94 -15.03
C ASP A 119 -19.39 -20.80 -13.83
N HIS A 120 -19.76 -22.09 -13.80
CA HIS A 120 -19.37 -23.05 -12.78
C HIS A 120 -18.15 -23.91 -13.16
N LEU A 121 -17.59 -23.71 -14.36
CA LEU A 121 -16.42 -24.47 -14.80
C LEU A 121 -15.23 -24.28 -13.87
N ASP A 122 -14.66 -25.39 -13.37
CA ASP A 122 -13.49 -25.37 -12.48
C ASP A 122 -12.30 -24.61 -13.06
N ILE A 123 -12.14 -24.61 -14.39
CA ILE A 123 -11.05 -23.90 -15.06
C ILE A 123 -11.11 -22.38 -14.85
N LEU A 124 -12.30 -21.82 -14.57
CA LEU A 124 -12.48 -20.41 -14.28
C LEU A 124 -11.81 -19.99 -12.97
N LYS A 125 -11.51 -20.93 -12.06
CA LYS A 125 -10.70 -20.67 -10.87
C LYS A 125 -9.32 -20.11 -11.24
N GLY A 126 -8.79 -20.44 -12.42
CA GLY A 126 -7.56 -19.84 -12.96
C GLY A 126 -7.67 -18.35 -13.27
N LEU A 127 -8.87 -17.75 -13.24
CA LEU A 127 -9.06 -16.30 -13.40
C LEU A 127 -9.25 -15.56 -12.08
N ASN A 128 -9.40 -16.27 -10.95
CA ASN A 128 -9.66 -15.66 -9.64
C ASN A 128 -8.63 -14.58 -9.31
N ASN A 129 -7.36 -14.94 -9.45
CA ASN A 129 -6.21 -14.06 -9.26
C ASN A 129 -5.43 -13.92 -10.58
N GLY A 130 -4.45 -13.02 -10.60
CA GLY A 130 -3.42 -12.98 -11.65
C GLY A 130 -2.05 -13.08 -11.01
N ILE A 131 -1.08 -13.63 -11.72
CA ILE A 131 0.29 -13.87 -11.21
C ILE A 131 1.23 -12.69 -11.43
N GLY A 132 0.83 -11.62 -12.10
CA GLY A 132 1.70 -10.46 -12.29
C GLY A 132 0.98 -9.20 -12.76
N ASN A 133 1.58 -8.05 -12.47
CA ASN A 133 1.16 -6.78 -13.06
C ASN A 133 1.98 -6.55 -14.35
N PRO A 134 1.36 -6.64 -15.54
CA PRO A 134 2.09 -6.58 -16.80
C PRO A 134 2.45 -5.14 -17.23
N GLY A 135 1.97 -4.14 -16.50
CA GLY A 135 2.21 -2.72 -16.77
C GLY A 135 1.34 -2.12 -17.88
N THR A 136 1.41 -0.79 -18.02
CA THR A 136 0.55 -0.01 -18.93
C THR A 136 0.69 -0.46 -20.38
N SER A 137 1.91 -0.70 -20.86
CA SER A 137 2.17 -1.09 -22.25
C SER A 137 1.38 -2.35 -22.66
N TYR A 138 1.44 -3.41 -21.86
CA TYR A 138 0.71 -4.66 -22.09
C TYR A 138 -0.81 -4.48 -22.07
N ASN A 139 -1.31 -3.68 -21.13
CA ASN A 139 -2.75 -3.42 -20.99
C ASN A 139 -3.30 -2.58 -22.16
N THR A 140 -2.55 -1.54 -22.57
CA THR A 140 -2.94 -0.67 -23.69
C THR A 140 -2.81 -1.35 -25.06
N ARG A 141 -1.89 -2.31 -25.19
CA ARG A 141 -1.66 -3.07 -26.42
C ARG A 141 -2.36 -4.42 -26.42
N LYS A 142 -3.39 -4.60 -25.59
CA LYS A 142 -4.21 -5.82 -25.55
C LYS A 142 -4.59 -6.36 -26.95
N PRO A 143 -4.97 -5.53 -27.94
CA PRO A 143 -5.28 -6.05 -29.27
C PRO A 143 -4.10 -6.78 -29.94
N ASP A 144 -2.88 -6.24 -29.78
CA ASP A 144 -1.64 -6.80 -30.30
C ASP A 144 -1.25 -8.08 -29.58
N GLU A 145 -1.42 -8.12 -28.25
CA GLU A 145 -1.12 -9.30 -27.44
C GLU A 145 -2.05 -10.47 -27.80
N ILE A 146 -3.35 -10.21 -28.06
CA ILE A 146 -4.30 -11.22 -28.53
C ILE A 146 -4.01 -11.65 -29.98
N THR A 147 -3.60 -10.72 -30.83
CA THR A 147 -3.15 -11.02 -32.20
C THR A 147 -2.01 -12.03 -32.18
N TYR A 148 -1.05 -11.85 -31.26
CA TYR A 148 0.06 -12.78 -31.10
C TYR A 148 -0.41 -14.19 -30.70
N LEU A 149 -1.38 -14.32 -29.79
CA LEU A 149 -1.96 -15.63 -29.42
C LEU A 149 -2.65 -16.32 -30.60
N CYS A 150 -3.41 -15.58 -31.40
CA CYS A 150 -4.06 -16.12 -32.59
C CYS A 150 -3.03 -16.64 -33.60
N LEU A 151 -2.00 -15.85 -33.89
CA LEU A 151 -0.93 -16.24 -34.82
C LEU A 151 -0.09 -17.40 -34.28
N LEU A 152 0.17 -17.46 -32.97
CA LEU A 152 0.82 -18.58 -32.31
C LEU A 152 0.02 -19.87 -32.49
N GLY A 153 -1.30 -19.81 -32.27
CA GLY A 153 -2.20 -20.92 -32.53
C GLY A 153 -2.07 -21.41 -33.97
N ILE A 154 -2.13 -20.52 -34.96
CA ILE A 154 -1.97 -20.89 -36.37
C ILE A 154 -0.61 -21.56 -36.61
N LYS A 155 0.48 -20.95 -36.14
CA LYS A 155 1.84 -21.45 -36.37
C LYS A 155 2.03 -22.85 -35.80
N ILE A 156 1.49 -23.12 -34.61
CA ILE A 156 1.53 -24.46 -34.00
C ILE A 156 0.64 -25.43 -34.79
N LYS A 157 -0.56 -25.00 -35.21
CA LYS A 157 -1.52 -25.87 -35.91
C LYS A 157 -1.13 -26.20 -37.35
N GLU A 158 -0.22 -25.44 -37.95
CA GLU A 158 0.39 -25.79 -39.25
C GLU A 158 1.41 -26.94 -39.15
N LEU A 159 1.93 -27.22 -37.95
CA LEU A 159 2.80 -28.35 -37.69
C LEU A 159 2.02 -29.66 -37.54
N SER A 160 2.68 -30.78 -37.79
CA SER A 160 2.14 -32.10 -37.44
C SER A 160 2.02 -32.25 -35.92
N VAL A 161 1.12 -33.11 -35.45
CA VAL A 161 0.88 -33.33 -34.01
C VAL A 161 2.18 -33.69 -33.27
N LYS A 162 3.02 -34.54 -33.87
CA LYS A 162 4.31 -34.94 -33.30
C LYS A 162 5.27 -33.75 -33.12
N GLU A 163 5.32 -32.84 -34.08
CA GLU A 163 6.13 -31.62 -33.98
C GLU A 163 5.58 -30.66 -32.93
N ARG A 164 4.25 -30.54 -32.80
CA ARG A 164 3.61 -29.74 -31.74
C ARG A 164 4.01 -30.25 -30.37
N GLU A 165 3.91 -31.56 -30.15
CA GLU A 165 4.31 -32.23 -28.90
C GLU A 165 5.78 -31.99 -28.59
N GLN A 166 6.67 -32.17 -29.58
CA GLN A 166 8.11 -31.98 -29.42
C GLN A 166 8.48 -30.53 -29.04
N ILE A 167 7.88 -29.53 -29.70
CA ILE A 167 8.19 -28.13 -29.44
C ILE A 167 7.65 -27.70 -28.07
N LEU A 168 6.44 -28.13 -27.73
CA LEU A 168 5.74 -27.71 -26.50
C LEU A 168 6.13 -28.52 -25.26
N SER A 169 6.79 -29.67 -25.40
CA SER A 169 7.39 -30.38 -24.26
C SER A 169 8.69 -29.71 -23.79
N GLU A 170 9.42 -29.06 -24.70
CA GLU A 170 10.73 -28.48 -24.43
C GLU A 170 10.71 -26.94 -24.36
N SER A 171 11.03 -26.40 -23.19
CA SER A 171 11.02 -24.96 -22.91
C SER A 171 11.85 -24.13 -23.90
N TYR A 172 13.05 -24.61 -24.25
CA TYR A 172 13.97 -23.91 -25.15
C TYR A 172 13.45 -23.86 -26.60
N GLN A 173 12.82 -24.94 -27.08
CA GLN A 173 12.22 -24.99 -28.41
C GLN A 173 11.02 -24.03 -28.48
N THR A 174 10.17 -24.03 -27.45
CA THR A 174 9.06 -23.08 -27.33
C THR A 174 9.58 -21.64 -27.30
N GLN A 175 10.60 -21.34 -26.51
CA GLN A 175 11.22 -20.00 -26.48
C GLN A 175 11.74 -19.56 -27.85
N THR A 176 12.43 -20.45 -28.55
CA THR A 176 12.96 -20.17 -29.89
C THR A 176 11.84 -19.82 -30.87
N LEU A 177 10.75 -20.60 -30.87
CA LEU A 177 9.57 -20.33 -31.68
C LEU A 177 8.95 -18.97 -31.34
N LEU A 178 8.73 -18.69 -30.05
CA LEU A 178 8.11 -17.45 -29.60
C LEU A 178 8.96 -16.21 -29.94
N ASP A 179 10.29 -16.30 -29.76
CA ASP A 179 11.19 -15.20 -30.11
C ASP A 179 11.28 -14.98 -31.62
N GLN A 180 11.26 -16.04 -32.44
CA GLN A 180 11.17 -15.92 -33.90
C GLN A 180 9.88 -15.23 -34.31
N MET A 181 8.73 -15.69 -33.80
CA MET A 181 7.43 -15.10 -34.10
C MET A 181 7.35 -13.63 -33.69
N ARG A 182 7.93 -13.27 -32.53
CA ARG A 182 7.97 -11.87 -32.09
C ARG A 182 8.81 -11.00 -33.03
N LYS A 183 9.93 -11.52 -33.55
CA LYS A 183 10.75 -10.80 -34.54
C LYS A 183 9.99 -10.59 -35.86
N GLU A 184 9.31 -11.63 -36.36
CA GLU A 184 8.47 -11.56 -37.57
C GLU A 184 7.31 -10.58 -37.39
N MET A 185 6.65 -10.60 -36.22
CA MET A 185 5.58 -9.66 -35.88
C MET A 185 6.08 -8.20 -35.87
N LYS A 186 7.26 -7.97 -35.30
CA LYS A 186 7.89 -6.66 -35.26
C LYS A 186 8.28 -6.16 -36.65
N SER A 187 8.76 -7.04 -37.55
CA SER A 187 9.11 -6.64 -38.91
C SER A 187 7.89 -6.35 -39.76
N ASN A 188 6.91 -7.27 -39.73
CA ASN A 188 5.80 -7.32 -40.68
C ASN A 188 4.64 -6.41 -40.28
N TYR A 189 4.33 -6.33 -38.99
CA TYR A 189 3.19 -5.56 -38.48
C TYR A 189 3.59 -4.33 -37.67
N LYS A 190 4.90 -4.11 -37.42
CA LYS A 190 5.43 -3.09 -36.50
C LYS A 190 4.89 -3.22 -35.08
N ILE A 191 4.39 -4.41 -34.73
CA ILE A 191 3.84 -4.74 -33.42
C ILE A 191 4.96 -5.28 -32.53
N ASN A 192 5.07 -4.75 -31.31
CA ASN A 192 5.98 -5.28 -30.30
C ASN A 192 5.22 -5.66 -29.03
N VAL A 193 5.04 -6.97 -28.87
CA VAL A 193 4.31 -7.61 -27.78
C VAL A 193 5.21 -7.98 -26.60
N GLN A 194 4.59 -8.13 -25.43
CA GLN A 194 5.23 -8.66 -24.22
C GLN A 194 4.67 -10.03 -23.80
N ILE A 195 3.53 -10.47 -24.33
CA ILE A 195 2.88 -11.74 -23.96
C ILE A 195 3.78 -12.96 -24.15
N ARG A 196 4.77 -12.90 -25.04
CA ARG A 196 5.76 -13.98 -25.18
C ARG A 196 6.48 -14.31 -23.87
N HIS A 197 6.74 -13.31 -23.02
CA HIS A 197 7.36 -13.53 -21.71
C HIS A 197 6.38 -14.20 -20.75
N VAL A 198 5.13 -13.76 -20.81
CA VAL A 198 4.02 -14.31 -20.02
C VAL A 198 3.78 -15.77 -20.36
N LEU A 199 3.73 -16.13 -21.64
CA LEU A 199 3.48 -17.51 -22.07
C LEU A 199 4.59 -18.46 -21.64
N LEU A 200 5.86 -18.03 -21.73
CA LEU A 200 6.98 -18.83 -21.24
C LEU A 200 6.87 -19.13 -19.75
N HIS A 201 6.51 -18.13 -18.95
CA HIS A 201 6.29 -18.33 -17.52
C HIS A 201 5.07 -19.19 -17.23
N LEU A 202 3.93 -18.97 -17.90
CA LEU A 202 2.72 -19.77 -17.71
C LEU A 202 2.93 -21.26 -18.03
N LEU A 203 3.72 -21.55 -19.07
CA LEU A 203 3.95 -22.93 -19.54
C LEU A 203 5.12 -23.62 -18.82
N TYR A 204 6.13 -22.86 -18.37
CA TYR A 204 7.32 -23.39 -17.69
C TYR A 204 7.75 -22.45 -16.54
N PRO A 205 6.94 -22.35 -15.47
CA PRO A 205 7.20 -21.41 -14.38
C PRO A 205 8.52 -21.70 -13.65
N GLU A 206 8.98 -22.95 -13.67
CA GLU A 206 10.26 -23.35 -13.07
C GLU A 206 11.47 -22.85 -13.85
N LYS A 207 11.32 -22.46 -15.13
CA LYS A 207 12.44 -22.02 -15.98
C LYS A 207 12.38 -20.55 -16.36
N TYR A 208 11.21 -19.92 -16.30
CA TYR A 208 11.03 -18.52 -16.68
C TYR A 208 10.35 -17.72 -15.58
N GLU A 209 10.79 -16.49 -15.41
CA GLU A 209 10.26 -15.58 -14.40
C GLU A 209 8.97 -14.90 -14.85
N ARG A 210 8.12 -14.55 -13.88
CA ARG A 210 6.84 -13.83 -14.07
C ARG A 210 7.00 -12.35 -14.42
N ILE A 211 7.98 -12.04 -15.26
CA ILE A 211 8.36 -10.69 -15.67
C ILE A 211 7.89 -10.47 -17.11
N ALA A 212 6.81 -9.71 -17.29
CA ALA A 212 6.31 -9.39 -18.63
C ALA A 212 7.21 -8.38 -19.37
N SER A 213 7.84 -7.45 -18.65
CA SER A 213 8.57 -6.32 -19.26
C SER A 213 10.02 -6.67 -19.63
N SER A 214 10.36 -6.55 -20.91
CA SER A 214 11.76 -6.61 -21.37
C SER A 214 12.68 -5.58 -20.70
N GLU A 215 12.14 -4.41 -20.32
CA GLU A 215 12.93 -3.37 -19.64
C GLU A 215 13.27 -3.78 -18.20
N GLN A 216 12.30 -4.33 -17.48
CA GLN A 216 12.52 -4.80 -16.11
C GLN A 216 13.48 -5.99 -16.08
N LYS A 217 13.39 -6.91 -17.06
CA LYS A 217 14.41 -7.96 -17.23
C LYS A 217 15.81 -7.36 -17.33
N ARG A 218 16.02 -6.34 -18.17
CA ARG A 218 17.32 -5.66 -18.29
C ARG A 218 17.78 -5.00 -16.99
N LYS A 219 16.89 -4.33 -16.26
CA LYS A 219 17.20 -3.70 -14.96
C LYS A 219 17.66 -4.75 -13.95
N ILE A 220 16.94 -5.87 -13.85
CA ILE A 220 17.32 -6.99 -12.99
C ILE A 220 18.71 -7.52 -13.39
N LEU A 221 18.93 -7.83 -14.67
CA LEU A 221 20.24 -8.31 -15.13
C LEU A 221 21.38 -7.33 -14.82
N GLN A 222 21.11 -6.02 -14.93
CA GLN A 222 22.09 -4.99 -14.60
C GLN A 222 22.41 -4.94 -13.11
N SER A 223 21.39 -5.02 -12.24
CA SER A 223 21.56 -4.98 -10.78
C SER A 223 22.22 -6.22 -10.20
N PHE A 224 22.07 -7.37 -10.87
CA PHE A 224 22.66 -8.64 -10.44
C PHE A 224 23.76 -9.13 -11.39
N LYS A 225 24.40 -8.22 -12.14
CA LYS A 225 25.42 -8.57 -13.15
C LYS A 225 26.57 -9.40 -12.56
N GLU A 226 26.93 -9.14 -11.30
CA GLU A 226 28.00 -9.85 -10.58
C GLU A 226 27.68 -11.33 -10.31
N LEU A 227 26.40 -11.72 -10.35
CA LEU A 227 25.97 -13.11 -10.22
C LEU A 227 25.98 -13.85 -11.56
N LEU A 228 26.23 -13.19 -12.68
CA LEU A 228 26.26 -13.83 -13.99
C LEU A 228 27.67 -14.35 -14.32
N PRO A 229 27.79 -15.41 -15.13
CA PRO A 229 29.08 -15.81 -15.69
C PRO A 229 29.65 -14.72 -16.61
N GLU A 230 30.96 -14.78 -16.89
CA GLU A 230 31.62 -13.84 -17.80
C GLU A 230 31.15 -13.99 -19.26
N GLU A 231 30.72 -15.19 -19.64
CA GLU A 231 30.18 -15.49 -20.96
C GLU A 231 28.80 -14.85 -21.17
N GLU A 232 28.50 -14.42 -22.40
CA GLU A 232 27.21 -13.84 -22.73
C GLU A 232 26.11 -14.91 -22.71
N VAL A 233 25.10 -14.71 -21.86
CA VAL A 233 23.99 -15.65 -21.70
C VAL A 233 22.68 -15.01 -22.17
N GLN A 234 21.80 -15.83 -22.76
CA GLN A 234 20.45 -15.40 -23.14
C GLN A 234 19.69 -14.86 -21.91
N VAL A 235 18.92 -13.78 -22.10
CA VAL A 235 18.27 -13.00 -21.02
C VAL A 235 17.48 -13.83 -20.01
N ASP A 236 16.66 -14.77 -20.47
CA ASP A 236 15.84 -15.61 -19.60
C ASP A 236 16.68 -16.66 -18.86
N GLN A 237 17.70 -17.22 -19.52
CA GLN A 237 18.67 -18.12 -18.86
C GLN A 237 19.51 -17.37 -17.82
N ALA A 238 19.89 -16.12 -18.08
CA ALA A 238 20.57 -15.26 -17.13
C ALA A 238 19.69 -14.99 -15.88
N LEU A 239 18.39 -14.76 -16.07
CA LEU A 239 17.45 -14.61 -14.95
C LEU A 239 17.33 -15.89 -14.12
N LEU A 240 17.28 -17.07 -14.76
CA LEU A 240 17.27 -18.35 -14.06
C LEU A 240 18.54 -18.54 -13.22
N ILE A 241 19.72 -18.26 -13.78
CA ILE A 241 21.00 -18.32 -13.05
C ILE A 241 20.99 -17.38 -11.83
N ILE A 242 20.50 -16.13 -12.01
CA ILE A 242 20.38 -15.19 -10.90
C ILE A 242 19.45 -15.74 -9.83
N ARG A 243 18.28 -16.27 -10.20
CA ARG A 243 17.33 -16.84 -9.25
C ARG A 243 17.94 -17.99 -8.47
N GLU A 244 18.57 -18.95 -9.14
CA GLU A 244 19.22 -20.11 -8.51
C GLU A 244 20.32 -19.67 -7.54
N LYS A 245 21.14 -18.67 -7.91
CA LYS A 245 22.17 -18.12 -7.02
C LYS A 245 21.56 -17.39 -5.82
N LEU A 246 20.49 -16.63 -6.02
CA LEU A 246 19.78 -15.95 -4.93
C LEU A 246 19.08 -16.96 -4.01
N GLU A 247 18.50 -18.04 -4.53
CA GLU A 247 17.90 -19.12 -3.75
C GLU A 247 18.94 -19.81 -2.85
N GLN A 248 20.12 -20.10 -3.41
CA GLN A 248 21.26 -20.61 -2.63
C GLN A 248 21.71 -19.60 -1.57
N GLN A 249 21.79 -18.33 -1.94
CA GLN A 249 22.27 -17.24 -1.09
C GLN A 249 21.35 -16.98 0.10
N TYR A 250 20.03 -16.94 -0.12
CA TYR A 250 19.04 -16.70 0.94
C TYR A 250 18.55 -17.99 1.62
N LYS A 251 19.02 -19.17 1.18
CA LYS A 251 18.53 -20.49 1.62
C LYS A 251 17.01 -20.65 1.45
N GLU A 252 16.46 -20.02 0.42
CA GLU A 252 15.04 -20.00 0.15
C GLU A 252 14.65 -21.06 -0.87
N LYS A 253 13.41 -21.56 -0.77
CA LYS A 253 12.90 -22.57 -1.72
C LYS A 253 12.67 -22.01 -3.12
N ARG A 254 12.30 -20.73 -3.23
CA ARG A 254 12.08 -20.05 -4.52
C ARG A 254 12.12 -18.54 -4.38
N ILE A 255 12.90 -17.86 -5.21
CA ILE A 255 12.99 -16.39 -5.18
C ILE A 255 12.01 -15.74 -6.16
N ASP A 256 11.38 -14.65 -5.73
CA ASP A 256 10.50 -13.81 -6.55
C ASP A 256 11.07 -12.40 -6.71
N PHE A 257 11.39 -12.03 -7.96
CA PHE A 257 11.97 -10.72 -8.25
C PHE A 257 11.08 -9.53 -7.88
N TYR A 258 9.76 -9.67 -7.74
CA TYR A 258 8.89 -8.56 -7.33
C TYR A 258 8.62 -8.50 -5.82
N ARG A 259 9.36 -9.26 -5.01
CA ARG A 259 9.28 -9.20 -3.54
C ARG A 259 10.59 -8.69 -2.94
N SER A 260 10.47 -8.02 -1.80
CA SER A 260 11.65 -7.63 -1.01
C SER A 260 12.37 -8.89 -0.48
N PRO A 261 13.70 -8.86 -0.34
CA PRO A 261 14.60 -7.73 -0.60
C PRO A 261 14.95 -7.55 -2.10
N VAL A 262 14.78 -8.59 -2.93
CA VAL A 262 15.22 -8.61 -4.34
C VAL A 262 14.64 -7.45 -5.15
N LYS A 263 13.37 -7.12 -4.94
CA LYS A 263 12.69 -5.99 -5.60
C LYS A 263 13.38 -4.65 -5.35
N LYS A 264 13.73 -4.37 -4.09
CA LYS A 264 14.37 -3.11 -3.71
C LYS A 264 15.75 -2.98 -4.35
N VAL A 265 16.49 -4.09 -4.45
CA VAL A 265 17.81 -4.13 -5.11
C VAL A 265 17.73 -3.71 -6.58
N TRP A 266 16.91 -4.35 -7.40
CA TRP A 266 16.84 -3.96 -8.83
C TRP A 266 16.04 -2.68 -9.10
N LYS A 267 15.34 -2.16 -8.08
CA LYS A 267 14.79 -0.81 -8.09
C LYS A 267 15.82 0.27 -7.76
N GLY A 268 17.01 -0.12 -7.27
CA GLY A 268 18.04 0.81 -6.83
C GLY A 268 17.72 1.48 -5.49
N GLU A 269 16.80 0.90 -4.72
CA GLU A 269 16.41 1.37 -3.38
C GLU A 269 17.36 0.82 -2.30
N GLU A 270 17.95 -0.36 -2.54
CA GLU A 270 18.93 -1.00 -1.66
C GLU A 270 20.10 -1.56 -2.52
N GLU A 271 21.29 -1.67 -1.93
CA GLU A 271 22.38 -2.41 -2.56
C GLU A 271 22.12 -3.92 -2.48
N LEU A 272 22.77 -4.70 -3.35
CA LEU A 272 22.74 -6.15 -3.26
C LEU A 272 23.39 -6.58 -1.93
N ILE A 273 22.56 -6.80 -0.91
CA ILE A 273 22.99 -7.40 0.35
C ILE A 273 23.33 -8.86 0.05
N ARG A 274 24.61 -9.09 -0.25
CA ARG A 274 25.20 -10.43 -0.12
C ARG A 274 25.07 -10.80 1.35
N PRO A 275 24.65 -12.03 1.71
CA PRO A 275 25.01 -12.56 3.00
C PRO A 275 26.51 -12.43 3.06
N VAL A 276 26.93 -11.47 3.88
CA VAL A 276 28.19 -11.55 4.59
C VAL A 276 28.19 -12.98 5.15
N LYS A 277 29.31 -13.69 4.98
CA LYS A 277 29.50 -14.99 5.62
C LYS A 277 29.25 -14.81 7.12
N ASP A 278 28.05 -15.06 7.62
CA ASP A 278 27.74 -14.76 9.01
C ASP A 278 27.24 -16.01 9.73
N ASP A 279 28.16 -16.52 10.56
CA ASP A 279 27.95 -17.31 11.78
C ASP A 279 27.31 -16.44 12.89
N VAL A 280 26.74 -15.26 12.55
CA VAL A 280 26.14 -14.29 13.47
C VAL A 280 24.77 -14.78 13.92
N ARG A 281 24.64 -14.99 15.23
CA ARG A 281 23.41 -15.35 15.92
C ARG A 281 22.76 -14.12 16.54
N TYR A 282 21.50 -14.29 16.93
CA TYR A 282 20.66 -13.21 17.46
C TYR A 282 20.14 -13.61 18.83
N TYR A 283 20.22 -12.68 19.77
CA TYR A 283 19.87 -12.92 21.15
C TYR A 283 18.96 -11.83 21.71
N TRP A 284 18.32 -12.16 22.82
CA TRP A 284 17.56 -11.26 23.67
C TRP A 284 18.09 -11.40 25.09
N LEU A 285 18.57 -10.31 25.69
CA LEU A 285 19.01 -10.25 27.09
C LEU A 285 17.97 -9.51 27.93
N THR A 286 17.53 -10.16 29.01
CA THR A 286 16.62 -9.56 29.98
C THR A 286 17.42 -8.80 31.04
N ALA A 287 17.33 -7.47 31.00
CA ALA A 287 17.77 -6.57 32.04
C ALA A 287 16.70 -6.50 33.13
N ASN A 288 17.08 -6.87 34.36
CA ASN A 288 16.22 -6.66 35.52
C ASN A 288 16.73 -5.44 36.26
N PRO A 289 15.97 -4.32 36.31
CA PRO A 289 16.41 -3.09 36.98
C PRO A 289 16.83 -3.27 38.44
N SER A 290 16.40 -4.32 39.13
CA SER A 290 16.88 -4.64 40.48
C SER A 290 18.29 -5.24 40.53
N ILE A 291 18.85 -5.62 39.38
CA ILE A 291 20.19 -6.21 39.20
C ILE A 291 21.05 -5.23 38.39
N TRP A 292 20.56 -4.81 37.22
CA TRP A 292 21.24 -3.86 36.34
C TRP A 292 20.24 -3.25 35.33
N THR A 293 20.54 -2.05 34.83
CA THR A 293 19.76 -1.36 33.79
C THR A 293 20.62 -1.08 32.56
N VAL A 294 19.98 -0.94 31.40
CA VAL A 294 20.69 -0.68 30.14
C VAL A 294 21.36 0.69 30.15
N ASP A 295 20.79 1.66 30.88
CA ASP A 295 21.37 2.99 31.07
C ASP A 295 22.82 2.93 31.59
N ASN A 296 23.18 1.93 32.39
CA ASN A 296 24.54 1.79 32.95
C ASN A 296 25.61 1.53 31.88
N ILE A 297 25.23 1.10 30.67
CA ILE A 297 26.16 0.78 29.57
C ILE A 297 26.03 1.72 28.36
N LYS A 298 25.14 2.72 28.40
CA LYS A 298 24.86 3.60 27.25
C LYS A 298 26.05 4.43 26.76
N ASP A 299 26.99 4.78 27.64
CA ASP A 299 28.21 5.54 27.28
C ASP A 299 29.28 4.67 26.57
N GLY A 300 28.85 3.68 25.78
CA GLY A 300 29.73 2.70 25.12
C GLY A 300 30.32 1.64 26.06
N GLY A 301 29.69 1.45 27.22
CA GLY A 301 30.09 0.46 28.22
C GLY A 301 29.78 -0.98 27.81
N SER A 302 30.30 -1.92 28.59
CA SER A 302 30.02 -3.35 28.46
C SER A 302 29.46 -3.91 29.76
N VAL A 303 28.60 -4.92 29.65
CA VAL A 303 28.09 -5.68 30.78
C VAL A 303 28.53 -7.14 30.66
N PHE A 304 29.10 -7.68 31.74
CA PHE A 304 29.32 -9.11 31.91
C PHE A 304 28.09 -9.70 32.60
N TYR A 305 27.44 -10.69 32.00
CA TYR A 305 26.27 -11.33 32.58
C TYR A 305 26.55 -12.80 32.90
N THR A 306 26.41 -13.17 34.18
CA THR A 306 26.75 -14.51 34.68
C THR A 306 25.84 -15.61 34.11
N ALA A 307 26.41 -16.74 33.71
CA ALA A 307 25.66 -17.93 33.25
C ALA A 307 25.12 -18.78 34.42
N TYR A 308 25.54 -18.47 35.64
CA TYR A 308 25.14 -19.13 36.89
C TYR A 308 24.54 -18.12 37.88
N ASN A 309 23.67 -18.57 38.78
CA ASN A 309 23.20 -17.77 39.91
C ASN A 309 24.14 -17.88 41.11
N GLU A 310 23.99 -17.01 42.12
CA GLU A 310 24.82 -16.98 43.35
C GLU A 310 24.84 -18.32 44.11
N LYS A 311 23.82 -19.17 43.92
CA LYS A 311 23.75 -20.52 44.50
C LYS A 311 24.51 -21.57 43.68
N GLY A 312 25.23 -21.16 42.63
CA GLY A 312 25.99 -22.02 41.72
C GLY A 312 25.15 -22.82 40.71
N ASN A 313 23.85 -22.53 40.57
CA ASN A 313 23.00 -23.24 39.61
C ASN A 313 23.06 -22.57 38.24
N LYS A 314 23.06 -23.37 37.17
CA LYS A 314 22.95 -22.89 35.78
C LYS A 314 21.67 -22.09 35.59
N ARG A 315 21.78 -20.94 34.93
CA ARG A 315 20.60 -20.17 34.51
C ARG A 315 19.81 -20.93 33.45
N ARG A 316 18.53 -20.57 33.31
CA ARG A 316 17.62 -21.16 32.31
C ARG A 316 18.17 -20.93 30.90
N ILE A 317 17.99 -21.94 30.03
CA ILE A 317 18.42 -21.92 28.62
C ILE A 317 19.94 -21.70 28.52
N PHE A 318 20.68 -22.50 29.28
CA PHE A 318 22.15 -22.43 29.34
C PHE A 318 22.82 -22.57 27.96
N SER A 319 22.20 -23.29 27.03
CA SER A 319 22.68 -23.44 25.65
C SER A 319 22.79 -22.11 24.90
N ALA A 320 22.03 -21.08 25.29
CA ALA A 320 22.18 -19.73 24.71
C ALA A 320 23.53 -19.10 25.12
N PHE A 321 23.98 -19.32 26.36
CA PHE A 321 25.28 -18.85 26.83
C PHE A 321 26.44 -19.61 26.18
N GLU A 322 26.29 -20.92 25.96
CA GLU A 322 27.31 -21.76 25.29
C GLU A 322 27.47 -21.43 23.80
N SER A 323 26.41 -20.94 23.16
CA SER A 323 26.41 -20.67 21.72
C SER A 323 26.81 -19.25 21.33
N ALA A 324 26.72 -18.29 22.27
CA ALA A 324 27.03 -16.90 22.02
C ALA A 324 28.53 -16.69 21.72
N LYS A 325 28.83 -15.97 20.64
CA LYS A 325 30.17 -15.67 20.15
C LYS A 325 30.35 -14.18 19.88
N PRO A 326 31.59 -13.67 19.92
CA PRO A 326 31.88 -12.29 19.54
C PRO A 326 31.30 -11.93 18.16
N GLY A 327 30.56 -10.82 18.08
CA GLY A 327 29.90 -10.35 16.87
C GLY A 327 28.43 -10.75 16.73
N ASP A 328 27.92 -11.62 17.61
CA ASP A 328 26.48 -11.91 17.67
C ASP A 328 25.68 -10.68 18.12
N ARG A 329 24.47 -10.48 17.57
CA ARG A 329 23.63 -9.32 17.87
C ARG A 329 22.69 -9.59 19.03
N ILE A 330 22.36 -8.55 19.81
CA ILE A 330 21.48 -8.68 20.97
C ILE A 330 20.48 -7.53 21.11
N LEU A 331 19.27 -7.85 21.54
CA LEU A 331 18.27 -6.89 22.03
C LEU A 331 18.28 -6.84 23.55
N PHE A 332 18.29 -5.63 24.11
CA PHE A 332 18.18 -5.42 25.54
C PHE A 332 16.72 -5.14 25.91
N TYR A 333 16.13 -6.07 26.64
CA TYR A 333 14.77 -5.97 27.16
C TYR A 333 14.81 -5.64 28.64
N GLU A 334 14.21 -4.52 29.03
CA GLU A 334 13.99 -4.18 30.43
C GLU A 334 12.73 -4.85 30.94
N SER A 335 12.87 -5.64 32.01
CA SER A 335 11.74 -6.25 32.68
C SER A 335 10.99 -5.23 33.56
N HIS A 336 10.27 -5.69 34.59
CA HIS A 336 9.42 -4.81 35.41
C HIS A 336 10.23 -3.64 36.03
N PRO A 337 9.72 -2.39 36.00
CA PRO A 337 8.36 -1.96 35.62
C PRO A 337 8.15 -1.68 34.12
N ASN A 338 9.23 -1.50 33.34
CA ASN A 338 9.15 -0.96 31.97
C ASN A 338 8.57 -1.96 30.97
N LYS A 339 9.01 -3.23 31.02
CA LYS A 339 8.57 -4.31 30.12
C LYS A 339 8.64 -3.92 28.64
N CYS A 340 9.81 -3.47 28.19
CA CYS A 340 10.03 -3.08 26.80
C CYS A 340 11.47 -3.33 26.35
N ILE A 341 11.68 -3.40 25.03
CA ILE A 341 13.01 -3.40 24.42
C ILE A 341 13.42 -1.94 24.22
N VAL A 342 14.64 -1.61 24.67
CA VAL A 342 15.12 -0.23 24.75
C VAL A 342 16.42 0.03 23.99
N ALA A 343 17.14 -1.02 23.62
CA ALA A 343 18.44 -0.87 22.96
C ALA A 343 18.87 -2.11 22.19
N GLU A 344 19.82 -1.89 21.29
CA GLU A 344 20.56 -2.90 20.57
C GLU A 344 22.01 -2.99 21.06
N GLY A 345 22.59 -4.19 20.99
CA GLY A 345 23.99 -4.43 21.31
C GLY A 345 24.61 -5.57 20.51
N GLU A 346 25.84 -5.91 20.90
CA GLU A 346 26.56 -7.08 20.40
C GLU A 346 27.25 -7.84 21.53
N VAL A 347 27.52 -9.12 21.31
CA VAL A 347 28.41 -9.93 22.15
C VAL A 347 29.86 -9.55 21.86
N THR A 348 30.62 -9.18 22.89
CA THR A 348 32.05 -8.88 22.78
C THR A 348 32.93 -10.07 23.11
N GLN A 349 32.48 -10.92 24.05
CA GLN A 349 33.12 -12.18 24.41
C GLN A 349 32.04 -13.23 24.67
N GLY A 350 32.21 -14.43 24.08
CA GLY A 350 31.38 -15.61 24.36
C GLY A 350 31.58 -16.11 25.79
N LEU A 351 31.24 -17.37 26.08
CA LEU A 351 31.38 -17.92 27.44
C LEU A 351 32.84 -17.84 27.93
N HIS A 352 33.09 -17.03 28.96
CA HIS A 352 34.40 -16.81 29.59
C HIS A 352 34.22 -16.57 31.09
N THR A 353 35.32 -16.53 31.84
CA THR A 353 35.30 -16.43 33.31
C THR A 353 35.82 -15.07 33.78
N GLU A 354 35.11 -14.44 34.70
CA GLU A 354 35.49 -13.16 35.32
C GLU A 354 35.25 -13.19 36.84
N GLU A 355 35.99 -12.39 37.61
CA GLU A 355 35.63 -12.11 39.01
C GLU A 355 34.40 -11.21 39.03
N HIS A 356 33.33 -11.65 39.69
CA HIS A 356 32.06 -10.93 39.70
C HIS A 356 31.54 -10.78 41.13
N GLU A 357 30.98 -9.61 41.43
CA GLU A 357 30.37 -9.33 42.73
C GLU A 357 29.27 -10.36 43.05
N GLY A 358 29.27 -10.90 44.27
CA GLY A 358 28.34 -11.97 44.70
C GLY A 358 28.86 -13.40 44.54
N PHE A 359 30.09 -13.61 44.05
CA PHE A 359 30.71 -14.93 43.93
C PHE A 359 32.09 -15.00 44.61
N ASP A 360 32.33 -16.07 45.37
CA ASP A 360 33.61 -16.29 46.10
C ASP A 360 34.77 -16.74 45.18
N SER A 361 34.48 -17.04 43.92
CA SER A 361 35.43 -17.51 42.91
C SER A 361 35.02 -17.02 41.52
N PRO A 362 35.95 -16.93 40.54
CA PRO A 362 35.62 -16.54 39.17
C PRO A 362 34.46 -17.37 38.58
N VAL A 363 33.50 -16.71 37.95
CA VAL A 363 32.27 -17.32 37.44
C VAL A 363 32.19 -17.18 35.92
N GLU A 364 31.60 -18.17 35.23
CA GLU A 364 31.40 -18.10 33.79
C GLU A 364 30.22 -17.20 33.41
N GLY A 365 30.37 -16.44 32.33
CA GLY A 365 29.38 -15.53 31.77
C GLY A 365 29.72 -15.08 30.36
N VAL A 366 28.91 -14.19 29.81
CA VAL A 366 29.04 -13.63 28.45
C VAL A 366 29.06 -12.11 28.56
N SER A 367 29.90 -11.46 27.77
CA SER A 367 30.04 -10.00 27.78
C SER A 367 29.37 -9.39 26.57
N PHE A 368 28.62 -8.31 26.82
CA PHE A 368 27.84 -7.59 25.82
C PHE A 368 28.24 -6.12 25.81
N ARG A 369 28.13 -5.48 24.66
CA ARG A 369 28.37 -4.05 24.49
C ARG A 369 27.13 -3.39 23.88
N TYR A 370 26.83 -2.21 24.39
CA TYR A 370 25.79 -1.34 23.85
C TYR A 370 26.18 -0.80 22.45
N ILE A 371 25.21 -0.74 21.52
CA ILE A 371 25.42 -0.18 20.18
C ILE A 371 24.58 1.09 20.00
N ARG A 372 23.27 1.02 20.20
CA ARG A 372 22.34 2.13 19.95
C ARG A 372 21.06 2.00 20.77
N ASP A 373 20.36 3.12 20.93
CA ASP A 373 19.01 3.15 21.48
C ASP A 373 18.01 2.61 20.45
N ILE A 374 16.92 2.05 20.98
CA ILE A 374 15.72 1.65 20.24
C ILE A 374 14.53 2.41 20.84
N SER A 375 13.66 2.98 20.00
CA SER A 375 12.38 3.52 20.46
C SER A 375 11.62 2.42 21.23
N PRO A 376 11.14 2.66 22.47
CA PRO A 376 10.65 1.57 23.31
C PRO A 376 9.59 0.69 22.64
N ILE A 377 9.89 -0.60 22.48
CA ILE A 377 8.95 -1.60 21.98
C ILE A 377 8.40 -2.38 23.17
N TYR A 378 7.14 -2.18 23.48
CA TYR A 378 6.50 -2.75 24.67
C TYR A 378 6.16 -4.23 24.51
N TRP A 379 6.17 -4.94 25.64
CA TRP A 379 5.91 -6.38 25.71
C TRP A 379 4.57 -6.78 25.09
N ASP A 380 3.52 -5.96 25.27
CA ASP A 380 2.19 -6.18 24.70
C ASP A 380 2.19 -6.11 23.17
N GLN A 381 3.00 -5.24 22.57
CA GLN A 381 3.17 -5.19 21.11
C GLN A 381 3.80 -6.49 20.58
N ILE A 382 4.76 -7.04 21.31
CA ILE A 382 5.51 -8.25 20.91
C ILE A 382 4.64 -9.51 21.01
N ILE A 383 3.89 -9.69 22.11
CA ILE A 383 3.09 -10.92 22.32
C ILE A 383 1.86 -11.03 21.43
N ASN A 384 1.42 -9.93 20.82
CA ASN A 384 0.25 -9.91 19.92
C ASN A 384 0.62 -10.29 18.47
N ILE A 385 1.88 -10.62 18.20
CA ILE A 385 2.39 -10.99 16.87
C ILE A 385 2.45 -12.51 16.75
N GLU A 386 1.66 -13.08 15.84
CA GLU A 386 1.54 -14.53 15.62
C GLU A 386 2.91 -15.17 15.31
N GLU A 387 3.74 -14.50 14.52
CA GLU A 387 5.08 -14.98 14.13
C GLU A 387 6.08 -15.05 15.30
N LEU A 388 5.80 -14.35 16.41
CA LEU A 388 6.64 -14.35 17.61
C LEU A 388 6.12 -15.29 18.71
N GLU A 389 4.91 -15.84 18.58
CA GLU A 389 4.28 -16.74 19.58
C GLU A 389 5.23 -17.90 19.93
N GLU A 390 5.89 -18.46 18.90
CA GLU A 390 6.77 -19.60 19.06
C GLU A 390 8.21 -19.24 19.49
N SER A 391 8.52 -17.95 19.64
CA SER A 391 9.87 -17.48 20.00
C SER A 391 10.25 -17.86 21.43
N THR A 392 11.53 -18.16 21.65
CA THR A 392 12.06 -18.54 22.96
C THR A 392 11.71 -17.54 24.08
N PRO A 393 11.88 -16.21 23.90
CA PRO A 393 11.50 -15.26 24.96
C PRO A 393 9.98 -15.23 25.20
N VAL A 394 9.13 -15.30 24.17
CA VAL A 394 7.66 -15.26 24.32
C VAL A 394 7.14 -16.52 25.01
N LYS A 395 7.57 -17.72 24.60
CA LYS A 395 7.20 -19.00 25.26
C LYS A 395 7.55 -19.04 26.74
N ASN A 396 8.57 -18.31 27.15
CA ASN A 396 9.02 -18.24 28.54
C ASN A 396 8.51 -16.99 29.26
N GLY A 397 7.69 -16.14 28.63
CA GLY A 397 7.20 -14.88 29.22
C GLY A 397 8.33 -13.92 29.62
N ALA A 398 9.43 -13.95 28.88
CA ALA A 398 10.72 -13.33 29.20
C ALA A 398 11.25 -13.69 30.62
N GLN A 399 10.79 -14.80 31.21
CA GLN A 399 11.24 -15.29 32.52
C GLN A 399 12.52 -16.13 32.37
N GLY A 400 13.64 -15.42 32.22
CA GLY A 400 14.98 -15.97 32.02
C GLY A 400 15.99 -14.85 31.88
N SER A 401 17.19 -15.19 31.41
CA SER A 401 18.27 -14.22 31.26
C SER A 401 18.60 -13.97 29.79
N LEU A 402 19.05 -14.99 29.08
CA LEU A 402 19.46 -14.92 27.68
C LEU A 402 18.63 -15.88 26.84
N PHE A 403 18.05 -15.38 25.75
CA PHE A 403 17.21 -16.16 24.84
C PHE A 403 17.77 -16.07 23.42
N GLU A 404 17.75 -17.18 22.68
CA GLU A 404 18.08 -17.21 21.27
C GLU A 404 16.86 -16.77 20.44
N LEU A 405 17.11 -15.93 19.44
CA LEU A 405 16.15 -15.48 18.44
C LEU A 405 16.60 -15.99 17.07
N THR A 406 15.63 -16.25 16.19
CA THR A 406 15.93 -16.36 14.76
C THR A 406 16.17 -14.96 14.19
N LYS A 407 16.86 -14.90 13.04
CA LYS A 407 17.02 -13.63 12.30
C LYS A 407 15.67 -12.98 11.99
N GLU A 408 14.65 -13.77 11.63
CA GLU A 408 13.30 -13.25 11.39
C GLU A 408 12.71 -12.61 12.65
N GLN A 409 12.82 -13.27 13.80
CA GLN A 409 12.24 -12.75 15.03
C GLN A 409 12.88 -11.43 15.45
N MET A 410 14.21 -11.32 15.30
CA MET A 410 14.94 -10.07 15.50
C MET A 410 14.42 -8.96 14.57
N GLU A 411 14.27 -9.27 13.27
CA GLU A 411 13.80 -8.31 12.26
C GLU A 411 12.36 -7.86 12.49
N ILE A 412 11.46 -8.79 12.87
CA ILE A 412 10.06 -8.48 13.20
C ILE A 412 10.01 -7.54 14.41
N ILE A 413 10.77 -7.84 15.46
CA ILE A 413 10.82 -6.99 16.65
C ILE A 413 11.33 -5.59 16.27
N LEU A 414 12.44 -5.49 15.53
CA LEU A 414 12.98 -4.21 15.10
C LEU A 414 12.04 -3.45 14.14
N ALA A 415 11.19 -4.13 13.35
CA ALA A 415 10.21 -3.46 12.50
C ALA A 415 9.15 -2.69 13.32
N LEU A 416 8.88 -3.11 14.56
CA LEU A 416 7.98 -2.38 15.47
C LEU A 416 8.57 -1.02 15.88
N GLU A 417 9.89 -0.86 15.86
CA GLU A 417 10.56 0.43 16.02
C GLU A 417 10.21 1.38 14.85
N GLU A 418 10.15 0.86 13.62
CA GLU A 418 9.79 1.64 12.43
C GLU A 418 8.30 2.00 12.40
N GLU A 419 7.42 1.13 12.91
CA GLU A 419 5.97 1.40 13.05
C GLU A 419 5.68 2.42 14.16
N SER A 420 6.38 2.34 15.30
CA SER A 420 6.26 3.33 16.38
C SER A 420 6.87 4.69 16.00
N ASN A 421 7.93 4.72 15.18
CA ASN A 421 8.44 5.96 14.57
C ASN A 421 7.48 6.54 13.50
N ASN A 422 6.56 5.74 12.94
CA ASN A 422 5.50 6.21 12.05
C ASN A 422 4.31 6.84 12.79
N ASP A 423 4.21 6.70 14.11
CA ASP A 423 3.11 7.26 14.90
C ASP A 423 3.34 8.70 15.40
N GLU A 424 4.59 9.20 15.33
CA GLU A 424 5.00 10.55 15.74
C GLU A 424 5.41 11.49 14.57
N VAL A 425 4.86 11.31 13.37
CA VAL A 425 5.39 12.02 12.18
C VAL A 425 5.14 13.54 12.19
N ILE A 426 4.19 14.04 12.98
CA ILE A 426 3.85 15.48 13.02
C ILE A 426 4.13 16.01 14.42
N SER A 427 5.17 16.84 14.58
CA SER A 427 5.49 17.46 15.86
C SER A 427 4.40 18.44 16.31
N LYS A 428 4.31 18.75 17.62
CA LYS A 428 3.42 19.81 18.14
C LYS A 428 3.62 21.14 17.40
N GLY A 429 4.87 21.54 17.14
CA GLY A 429 5.16 22.80 16.43
C GLY A 429 4.60 22.80 15.00
N THR A 430 4.73 21.68 14.29
CA THR A 430 4.14 21.51 12.95
C THR A 430 2.61 21.55 12.99
N TRP A 431 1.99 20.99 14.03
CA TRP A 431 0.54 21.11 14.21
C TRP A 431 0.09 22.56 14.42
N VAL A 432 0.83 23.35 15.20
CA VAL A 432 0.53 24.78 15.39
C VAL A 432 0.57 25.52 14.04
N GLU A 433 1.57 25.25 13.21
CA GLU A 433 1.66 25.83 11.86
C GLU A 433 0.47 25.41 10.97
N PHE A 434 0.11 24.13 10.97
CA PHE A 434 -0.98 23.61 10.14
C PHE A 434 -2.34 24.17 10.55
N LEU A 435 -2.62 24.28 11.85
CA LEU A 435 -3.88 24.82 12.38
C LEU A 435 -4.09 26.30 12.00
N GLN A 436 -3.00 27.02 11.69
CA GLN A 436 -3.03 28.39 11.18
C GLN A 436 -3.10 28.46 9.63
N ASP A 437 -2.71 27.40 8.93
CA ASP A 437 -2.76 27.31 7.47
C ASP A 437 -4.17 26.96 6.96
N ARG A 438 -4.87 27.95 6.40
CA ARG A 438 -6.22 27.79 5.83
C ARG A 438 -6.27 26.97 4.53
N GLY A 439 -5.12 26.64 3.94
CA GLY A 439 -5.00 25.65 2.87
C GLY A 439 -5.06 24.20 3.39
N ILE A 440 -4.74 23.97 4.67
CA ILE A 440 -4.73 22.66 5.32
C ILE A 440 -5.98 22.50 6.22
N PHE A 441 -6.20 23.43 7.15
CA PHE A 441 -7.33 23.45 8.08
C PHE A 441 -8.38 24.48 7.67
N GLN A 442 -9.58 24.01 7.35
CA GLN A 442 -10.74 24.86 7.09
C GLN A 442 -11.51 25.13 8.38
N GLU A 443 -12.32 26.18 8.42
CA GLU A 443 -13.10 26.53 9.62
C GLU A 443 -14.04 25.40 10.05
N SER A 444 -14.65 24.70 9.08
CA SER A 444 -15.50 23.54 9.36
C SER A 444 -14.75 22.40 10.05
N ASP A 445 -13.44 22.27 9.82
CA ASP A 445 -12.61 21.23 10.46
C ASP A 445 -12.35 21.57 11.92
N LEU A 446 -12.07 22.85 12.20
CA LEU A 446 -11.77 23.36 13.54
C LEU A 446 -12.97 23.23 14.47
N VAL A 447 -14.20 23.41 13.99
CA VAL A 447 -15.42 23.20 14.78
C VAL A 447 -15.45 21.81 15.41
N TYR A 448 -15.05 20.76 14.67
CA TYR A 448 -15.04 19.39 15.18
C TYR A 448 -13.95 19.18 16.23
N LEU A 449 -12.75 19.69 15.96
CA LEU A 449 -11.61 19.54 16.87
C LEU A 449 -11.75 20.36 18.14
N ASP A 450 -12.34 21.55 18.03
CA ASP A 450 -12.66 22.40 19.16
C ASP A 450 -13.68 21.75 20.07
N LYS A 451 -14.72 21.13 19.48
CA LYS A 451 -15.71 20.40 20.27
C LYS A 451 -15.13 19.14 20.90
N MET A 452 -14.27 18.43 20.19
CA MET A 452 -13.53 17.29 20.72
C MET A 452 -12.67 17.70 21.92
N LEU A 453 -12.02 18.87 21.85
CA LEU A 453 -11.23 19.42 22.95
C LEU A 453 -12.10 19.82 24.14
N GLU A 454 -13.27 20.43 23.92
CA GLU A 454 -14.25 20.75 24.98
C GLU A 454 -14.73 19.51 25.73
N LEU A 455 -14.85 18.38 25.03
CA LEU A 455 -15.21 17.08 25.61
C LEU A 455 -14.05 16.38 26.33
N GLY A 456 -12.91 17.06 26.52
CA GLY A 456 -11.73 16.51 27.21
C GLY A 456 -10.70 15.88 26.27
N GLY A 457 -10.92 15.95 24.95
CA GLY A 457 -10.03 15.40 23.93
C GLY A 457 -10.30 13.95 23.55
N GLU A 458 -11.39 13.35 24.05
CA GLU A 458 -11.84 12.02 23.69
C GLU A 458 -13.37 11.96 23.59
N ALA A 459 -13.90 11.33 22.54
CA ALA A 459 -15.33 11.17 22.33
C ALA A 459 -15.62 10.08 21.29
N THR A 460 -16.75 9.39 21.42
CA THR A 460 -17.29 8.55 20.34
C THR A 460 -17.95 9.42 19.27
N ALA A 461 -18.09 8.90 18.04
CA ALA A 461 -18.81 9.61 16.97
C ALA A 461 -20.24 10.00 17.38
N THR A 462 -20.90 9.20 18.23
CA THR A 462 -22.24 9.47 18.78
C THR A 462 -22.23 10.63 19.77
N GLN A 463 -21.25 10.68 20.68
CA GLN A 463 -21.12 11.78 21.65
C GLN A 463 -20.80 13.10 20.95
N LEU A 464 -19.90 13.06 19.96
CA LEU A 464 -19.56 14.23 19.17
C LEU A 464 -20.75 14.71 18.31
N ALA A 465 -21.55 13.78 17.77
CA ALA A 465 -22.84 14.04 17.11
C ALA A 465 -23.80 14.80 18.01
N ALA A 466 -24.07 14.25 19.19
CA ALA A 466 -24.98 14.84 20.16
C ALA A 466 -24.51 16.24 20.60
N ALA A 467 -23.19 16.43 20.76
CA ALA A 467 -22.61 17.71 21.17
C ALA A 467 -22.67 18.80 20.09
N LEU A 468 -22.84 18.42 18.81
CA LEU A 468 -22.87 19.33 17.66
C LEU A 468 -24.24 19.40 16.99
N ASP A 469 -25.25 18.73 17.55
CA ASP A 469 -26.58 18.54 16.94
C ASP A 469 -26.50 18.02 15.50
N LYS A 470 -25.63 17.02 15.27
CA LYS A 470 -25.38 16.40 13.97
C LYS A 470 -25.59 14.91 14.01
N HIS A 471 -25.79 14.31 12.84
CA HIS A 471 -25.80 12.85 12.72
C HIS A 471 -24.37 12.28 12.81
N TYR A 472 -24.19 11.10 13.42
CA TYR A 472 -22.86 10.51 13.63
C TYR A 472 -22.11 10.20 12.32
N SER A 473 -22.83 9.95 11.22
CA SER A 473 -22.20 9.69 9.91
C SER A 473 -21.61 10.96 9.27
N SER A 474 -21.97 12.15 9.75
CA SER A 474 -21.52 13.43 9.21
C SER A 474 -20.02 13.70 9.43
N PHE A 475 -19.35 12.93 10.28
CA PHE A 475 -17.94 13.13 10.63
C PHE A 475 -16.95 12.39 9.71
N ASN A 476 -17.37 11.31 9.06
CA ASN A 476 -16.46 10.44 8.31
C ASN A 476 -15.82 11.16 7.12
N ALA A 477 -16.62 11.83 6.28
CA ALA A 477 -16.09 12.52 5.10
C ALA A 477 -15.19 13.73 5.46
N PRO A 478 -15.57 14.62 6.41
CA PRO A 478 -14.69 15.70 6.87
C PRO A 478 -13.34 15.21 7.40
N VAL A 479 -13.33 14.20 8.28
CA VAL A 479 -12.09 13.63 8.84
C VAL A 479 -11.18 13.07 7.74
N VAL A 480 -11.75 12.33 6.78
CA VAL A 480 -10.99 11.80 5.63
C VAL A 480 -10.41 12.92 4.77
N HIS A 481 -11.18 13.97 4.49
CA HIS A 481 -10.72 15.09 3.67
C HIS A 481 -9.59 15.88 4.36
N LEU A 482 -9.73 16.13 5.67
CA LEU A 482 -8.72 16.81 6.47
C LEU A 482 -7.42 15.98 6.51
N ALA A 483 -7.53 14.68 6.82
CA ALA A 483 -6.39 13.77 6.83
C ALA A 483 -5.65 13.75 5.49
N LYS A 484 -6.36 13.75 4.36
CA LYS A 484 -5.75 13.83 3.02
C LYS A 484 -5.00 15.14 2.78
N ARG A 485 -5.51 16.28 3.27
CA ARG A 485 -4.82 17.58 3.17
C ARG A 485 -3.53 17.57 3.99
N ILE A 486 -3.59 17.03 5.21
CA ILE A 486 -2.43 16.89 6.11
C ILE A 486 -1.37 15.98 5.48
N LEU A 487 -1.73 14.76 5.07
CA LEU A 487 -0.82 13.79 4.43
C LEU A 487 -0.13 14.37 3.19
N LYS A 488 -0.87 15.15 2.39
CA LYS A 488 -0.31 15.85 1.24
C LYS A 488 0.70 16.94 1.65
N ALA A 489 0.43 17.67 2.74
CA ALA A 489 1.33 18.70 3.26
C ALA A 489 2.65 18.10 3.78
N VAL A 490 2.57 16.97 4.47
CA VAL A 490 3.75 16.24 4.99
C VAL A 490 4.39 15.29 3.97
N LYS A 491 3.82 15.17 2.76
CA LYS A 491 4.26 14.26 1.68
C LYS A 491 4.33 12.79 2.11
N MET A 492 3.32 12.35 2.85
CA MET A 492 3.17 10.96 3.28
C MET A 492 2.03 10.26 2.55
N ASP A 493 2.15 8.94 2.44
CA ASP A 493 1.07 8.07 1.97
C ASP A 493 0.05 7.82 3.09
N ALA A 494 -1.19 7.46 2.71
CA ALA A 494 -2.25 7.15 3.66
C ALA A 494 -1.94 5.86 4.46
N PRO A 495 -2.27 5.82 5.76
CA PRO A 495 -2.18 4.59 6.55
C PRO A 495 -3.06 3.49 5.95
N LYS A 496 -2.53 2.26 5.92
CA LYS A 496 -3.22 1.09 5.37
C LYS A 496 -3.34 -0.01 6.40
N ARG A 497 -4.52 -0.64 6.48
CA ARG A 497 -4.75 -1.83 7.30
C ARG A 497 -4.02 -3.03 6.70
N GLY A 498 -3.95 -4.15 7.42
CA GLY A 498 -3.34 -5.39 6.93
C GLY A 498 -3.94 -5.92 5.62
N ASP A 499 -5.19 -5.55 5.29
CA ASP A 499 -5.86 -5.87 4.02
C ASP A 499 -5.58 -4.87 2.88
N GLY A 500 -4.74 -3.85 3.14
CA GLY A 500 -4.41 -2.78 2.21
C GLY A 500 -5.44 -1.65 2.11
N THR A 501 -6.54 -1.70 2.86
CA THR A 501 -7.54 -0.63 2.89
C THR A 501 -7.01 0.60 3.62
N GLU A 502 -7.20 1.77 3.03
CA GLU A 502 -6.74 3.03 3.62
C GLU A 502 -7.68 3.46 4.76
N TYR A 503 -7.10 3.85 5.89
CA TYR A 503 -7.86 4.39 7.02
C TYR A 503 -7.24 5.72 7.44
N TYR A 504 -8.07 6.77 7.40
CA TYR A 504 -7.60 8.15 7.46
C TYR A 504 -7.75 8.80 8.84
N TRP A 505 -8.58 8.24 9.72
CA TRP A 505 -8.84 8.82 11.04
C TRP A 505 -7.61 8.78 11.95
N SER A 506 -6.71 7.79 11.76
CA SER A 506 -5.49 7.63 12.57
C SER A 506 -4.46 8.74 12.42
N VAL A 507 -4.61 9.58 11.38
CA VAL A 507 -3.77 10.77 11.20
C VAL A 507 -4.00 11.79 12.33
N LEU A 508 -5.22 11.84 12.88
CA LEU A 508 -5.65 12.85 13.85
C LEU A 508 -5.92 12.25 15.24
N PHE A 509 -6.30 10.97 15.28
CA PHE A 509 -6.83 10.33 16.48
C PHE A 509 -6.17 8.98 16.74
N ASP A 510 -5.99 8.66 18.01
CA ASP A 510 -5.87 7.29 18.49
C ASP A 510 -7.29 6.73 18.76
N GLY A 511 -7.45 5.41 18.81
CA GLY A 511 -8.77 4.84 19.06
C GLY A 511 -8.78 3.46 19.70
N GLU A 512 -9.86 3.18 20.43
CA GLU A 512 -10.09 1.94 21.18
C GLU A 512 -11.54 1.49 20.98
N GLU A 513 -11.75 0.19 20.76
CA GLU A 513 -13.10 -0.39 20.67
C GLU A 513 -13.63 -0.66 22.07
N GLN A 514 -14.79 -0.08 22.40
CA GLN A 514 -15.44 -0.30 23.69
C GLN A 514 -16.36 -1.53 23.66
N GLU A 515 -16.67 -2.09 24.84
CA GLU A 515 -17.55 -3.26 25.04
C GLU A 515 -18.92 -3.14 24.35
N ASN A 516 -19.39 -1.92 24.08
CA ASN A 516 -20.69 -1.65 23.43
C ASN A 516 -20.60 -1.52 21.89
N HIS A 517 -19.52 -1.98 21.25
CA HIS A 517 -19.25 -1.80 19.81
C HIS A 517 -19.20 -0.33 19.33
N HIS A 518 -18.99 0.60 20.27
CA HIS A 518 -18.72 1.99 19.95
C HIS A 518 -17.20 2.21 19.93
N PHE A 519 -16.72 2.88 18.89
CA PHE A 519 -15.30 3.22 18.75
C PHE A 519 -15.04 4.59 19.37
N LEU A 520 -14.15 4.66 20.35
CA LEU A 520 -13.74 5.89 21.01
C LEU A 520 -12.60 6.53 20.23
N TRP A 521 -12.73 7.81 19.84
CA TRP A 521 -11.63 8.58 19.29
C TRP A 521 -10.96 9.38 20.40
N ARG A 522 -9.63 9.46 20.39
CA ARG A 522 -8.82 10.30 21.28
C ARG A 522 -7.88 11.15 20.43
N LEU A 523 -7.87 12.47 20.63
CA LEU A 523 -6.91 13.33 19.93
C LEU A 523 -5.48 12.91 20.24
N LYS A 524 -4.64 12.82 19.22
CA LYS A 524 -3.20 12.59 19.43
C LYS A 524 -2.63 13.69 20.35
N PRO A 525 -1.77 13.37 21.34
CA PRO A 525 -1.36 14.32 22.39
C PRO A 525 -0.75 15.62 21.85
N ASN A 526 0.15 15.50 20.87
CA ASN A 526 0.77 16.61 20.13
C ASN A 526 -0.24 17.57 19.46
N LEU A 527 -1.32 17.04 18.86
CA LEU A 527 -2.38 17.83 18.24
C LEU A 527 -3.27 18.49 19.30
N LYS A 528 -3.62 17.76 20.37
CA LYS A 528 -4.41 18.28 21.50
C LYS A 528 -3.72 19.50 22.13
N ASP A 529 -2.42 19.41 22.38
CA ASP A 529 -1.63 20.50 22.95
C ASP A 529 -1.51 21.69 22.00
N ALA A 530 -1.39 21.45 20.69
CA ALA A 530 -1.36 22.51 19.67
C ALA A 530 -2.70 23.26 19.57
N LEU A 531 -3.83 22.56 19.62
CA LEU A 531 -5.18 23.15 19.64
C LEU A 531 -5.40 24.03 20.87
N ALA A 532 -4.99 23.56 22.05
CA ALA A 532 -5.08 24.32 23.29
C ALA A 532 -4.22 25.60 23.26
N GLU A 533 -3.06 25.54 22.60
CA GLU A 533 -2.17 26.69 22.44
C GLU A 533 -2.77 27.77 21.55
N ILE A 534 -3.36 27.41 20.41
CA ILE A 534 -3.96 28.37 19.46
C ILE A 534 -5.18 29.06 20.04
N LYS A 535 -6.02 28.36 20.81
CA LYS A 535 -7.16 28.99 21.50
C LYS A 535 -6.73 30.09 22.49
N CYS A 536 -5.48 30.07 22.94
CA CYS A 536 -4.93 31.05 23.87
C CYS A 536 -4.16 32.21 23.17
N GLN A 537 -4.08 32.25 21.83
CA GLN A 537 -3.37 33.33 21.12
C GLN A 537 -4.31 34.52 20.82
N PRO A 538 -3.86 35.78 21.01
CA PRO A 538 -4.64 36.96 20.67
C PRO A 538 -4.80 37.11 19.14
N LEU A 539 -6.00 37.48 18.69
CA LEU A 539 -6.30 37.71 17.27
C LEU A 539 -5.39 38.80 16.68
N LYS A 540 -5.02 38.63 15.40
CA LYS A 540 -4.17 39.58 14.68
C LYS A 540 -4.96 40.85 14.37
N SER A 541 -4.51 41.99 14.90
CA SER A 541 -5.07 43.32 14.59
C SER A 541 -5.08 43.60 13.09
N TYR A 542 -6.15 44.25 12.62
CA TYR A 542 -6.32 44.69 11.22
C TYR A 542 -6.97 46.05 11.15
N THR A 543 -6.26 47.02 10.58
CA THR A 543 -6.60 48.45 10.67
C THR A 543 -7.15 49.02 9.35
N LYS A 544 -7.48 50.32 9.34
CA LYS A 544 -7.83 51.06 8.11
C LYS A 544 -6.62 51.13 7.18
N GLU A 545 -5.44 51.32 7.75
CA GLU A 545 -4.17 51.43 7.05
C GLU A 545 -3.82 50.12 6.34
N ASP A 546 -4.02 48.99 7.02
CA ASP A 546 -3.83 47.66 6.43
C ASP A 546 -4.76 47.44 5.23
N PHE A 547 -6.04 47.81 5.35
CA PHE A 547 -7.01 47.75 4.26
C PHE A 547 -6.55 48.58 3.05
N LEU A 548 -6.21 49.86 3.25
CA LEU A 548 -5.81 50.76 2.18
C LEU A 548 -4.51 50.33 1.48
N SER A 549 -3.66 49.56 2.16
CA SER A 549 -2.44 49.00 1.56
C SER A 549 -2.70 47.77 0.67
N GLU A 550 -3.78 47.02 0.93
CA GLU A 550 -4.08 45.76 0.25
C GLU A 550 -5.10 45.90 -0.89
N VAL A 551 -5.92 46.96 -0.88
CA VAL A 551 -6.96 47.17 -1.90
C VAL A 551 -6.72 48.42 -2.73
N PHE A 552 -7.12 48.38 -4.00
CA PHE A 552 -7.08 49.53 -4.91
C PHE A 552 -8.27 50.49 -4.68
N ILE A 553 -8.45 50.95 -3.43
CA ILE A 553 -9.50 51.88 -3.01
C ILE A 553 -8.82 53.00 -2.22
N ASP A 554 -9.12 54.25 -2.58
CA ASP A 554 -8.58 55.40 -1.85
C ASP A 554 -9.30 55.65 -0.52
N GLU A 555 -8.71 56.47 0.34
CA GLU A 555 -9.23 56.76 1.67
C GLU A 555 -10.65 57.35 1.65
N ASN A 556 -10.94 58.25 0.71
CA ASN A 556 -12.25 58.89 0.59
C ASN A 556 -13.33 57.86 0.20
N GLN A 557 -12.99 56.94 -0.70
CA GLN A 557 -13.87 55.85 -1.11
C GLN A 557 -14.09 54.86 0.04
N TYR A 558 -13.04 54.51 0.81
CA TYR A 558 -13.20 53.67 2.01
C TYR A 558 -14.17 54.29 3.00
N ASP A 559 -14.00 55.57 3.34
CA ASP A 559 -14.87 56.25 4.32
C ASP A 559 -16.31 56.32 3.79
N THR A 560 -16.49 56.53 2.49
CA THR A 560 -17.81 56.49 1.84
C THR A 560 -18.45 55.10 1.97
N ILE A 561 -17.71 54.03 1.64
CA ILE A 561 -18.16 52.64 1.72
C ILE A 561 -18.51 52.25 3.15
N LYS A 562 -17.65 52.59 4.11
CA LYS A 562 -17.85 52.34 5.55
C LYS A 562 -19.11 53.03 6.05
N ASN A 563 -19.28 54.32 5.76
CA ASN A 563 -20.45 55.09 6.18
C ASN A 563 -21.75 54.56 5.56
N LEU A 564 -21.71 54.20 4.27
CA LEU A 564 -22.85 53.58 3.58
C LEU A 564 -23.23 52.25 4.21
N LEU A 565 -22.27 51.38 4.48
CA LEU A 565 -22.52 50.08 5.09
C LEU A 565 -23.04 50.23 6.53
N GLN A 566 -22.48 51.15 7.32
CA GLN A 566 -22.96 51.42 8.68
C GLN A 566 -24.40 51.94 8.71
N TYR A 567 -24.78 52.78 7.74
CA TYR A 567 -26.12 53.36 7.63
C TYR A 567 -27.15 52.40 7.02
N LYS A 568 -26.83 51.79 5.87
CA LYS A 568 -27.76 50.95 5.09
C LYS A 568 -27.75 49.48 5.48
N LYS A 569 -26.70 49.00 6.15
CA LYS A 569 -26.46 47.59 6.52
C LYS A 569 -26.34 46.62 5.33
N ASN A 570 -26.33 47.14 4.11
CA ASN A 570 -26.12 46.39 2.89
C ASN A 570 -25.32 47.23 1.88
N LEU A 571 -24.50 46.55 1.08
CA LEU A 571 -23.69 47.18 0.04
C LEU A 571 -23.53 46.22 -1.14
N ILE A 572 -23.60 46.74 -2.36
CA ILE A 572 -23.43 45.96 -3.60
C ILE A 572 -22.22 46.49 -4.36
N PHE A 573 -21.18 45.65 -4.50
CA PHE A 573 -20.04 45.96 -5.36
C PHE A 573 -20.32 45.55 -6.81
N GLN A 574 -20.21 46.50 -7.73
CA GLN A 574 -20.44 46.28 -9.17
C GLN A 574 -19.12 46.40 -9.95
N GLY A 575 -18.98 45.62 -11.03
CA GLY A 575 -17.80 45.68 -11.92
C GLY A 575 -17.51 44.35 -12.63
N PRO A 576 -16.53 44.32 -13.56
CA PRO A 576 -16.19 43.13 -14.35
C PRO A 576 -15.87 41.89 -13.49
N PRO A 577 -16.10 40.66 -13.99
CA PRO A 577 -15.71 39.45 -13.27
C PRO A 577 -14.18 39.41 -13.04
N GLY A 578 -13.74 38.87 -11.91
CA GLY A 578 -12.31 38.72 -11.59
C GLY A 578 -11.61 39.94 -10.95
N VAL A 579 -12.26 41.10 -10.83
CA VAL A 579 -11.64 42.34 -10.29
C VAL A 579 -11.61 42.46 -8.76
N GLY A 580 -11.58 41.34 -8.03
CA GLY A 580 -11.34 41.35 -6.57
C GLY A 580 -12.49 41.80 -5.66
N LYS A 581 -13.74 41.88 -6.14
CA LYS A 581 -14.90 42.33 -5.33
C LYS A 581 -15.10 41.55 -4.01
N THR A 582 -14.99 40.22 -4.08
CA THR A 582 -15.09 39.36 -2.90
C THR A 582 -13.94 39.60 -1.93
N PHE A 583 -12.74 39.84 -2.45
CA PHE A 583 -11.56 40.16 -1.65
C PHE A 583 -11.74 41.47 -0.89
N VAL A 584 -12.15 42.54 -1.58
CA VAL A 584 -12.45 43.85 -0.97
C VAL A 584 -13.50 43.73 0.13
N SER A 585 -14.58 42.96 -0.11
CA SER A 585 -15.67 42.80 0.86
C SER A 585 -15.19 42.16 2.17
N LYS A 586 -14.36 41.11 2.08
CA LYS A 586 -13.78 40.45 3.27
C LYS A 586 -12.82 41.36 4.04
N ARG A 587 -11.93 42.08 3.33
CA ARG A 587 -10.99 43.01 3.98
C ARG A 587 -11.69 44.18 4.64
N LEU A 588 -12.77 44.68 4.04
CA LEU A 588 -13.59 45.72 4.64
C LEU A 588 -14.19 45.24 5.98
N ALA A 589 -14.69 44.01 6.04
CA ALA A 589 -15.21 43.44 7.29
C ALA A 589 -14.14 43.38 8.39
N TYR A 590 -12.94 42.88 8.09
CA TYR A 590 -11.82 42.85 9.05
C TYR A 590 -11.44 44.25 9.53
N SER A 591 -11.37 45.23 8.62
CA SER A 591 -11.07 46.62 8.96
C SER A 591 -12.11 47.25 9.89
N LEU A 592 -13.38 46.86 9.76
CA LEU A 592 -14.45 47.33 10.66
C LEU A 592 -14.44 46.63 12.02
N MET A 593 -13.97 45.37 12.07
CA MET A 593 -13.82 44.61 13.32
C MET A 593 -12.55 44.97 14.09
N GLY A 594 -11.53 45.48 13.40
CA GLY A 594 -10.23 45.80 13.99
C GLY A 594 -9.29 44.58 14.10
N GLU A 595 -9.72 43.42 13.62
CA GLU A 595 -9.00 42.15 13.72
C GLU A 595 -9.32 41.25 12.52
N ILE A 596 -8.37 40.37 12.18
CA ILE A 596 -8.61 39.31 11.20
C ILE A 596 -9.31 38.16 11.92
N ASP A 597 -10.63 38.15 11.85
CA ASP A 597 -11.46 37.05 12.31
C ASP A 597 -12.38 36.59 11.17
N SER A 598 -12.00 35.51 10.51
CA SER A 598 -12.79 34.93 9.42
C SER A 598 -14.04 34.21 9.93
N GLY A 599 -14.08 33.76 11.19
CA GLY A 599 -15.25 33.13 11.79
C GLY A 599 -16.43 34.09 11.98
N ARG A 600 -16.16 35.39 11.98
CA ARG A 600 -17.17 36.46 11.99
C ARG A 600 -17.57 36.95 10.58
N VAL A 601 -17.22 36.21 9.52
CA VAL A 601 -17.54 36.58 8.13
C VAL A 601 -18.01 35.36 7.35
N GLU A 602 -19.31 35.29 7.05
CA GLU A 602 -19.87 34.21 6.22
C GLU A 602 -20.02 34.57 4.74
N MET A 603 -19.88 33.56 3.88
CA MET A 603 -20.02 33.71 2.42
C MET A 603 -21.21 32.90 1.90
N LEU A 604 -22.17 33.60 1.28
CA LEU A 604 -23.32 32.99 0.64
C LEU A 604 -23.33 33.24 -0.87
N GLN A 605 -23.56 32.17 -1.65
CA GLN A 605 -23.79 32.23 -3.09
C GLN A 605 -25.24 31.84 -3.43
N PHE A 606 -25.96 32.74 -4.09
CA PHE A 606 -27.34 32.46 -4.50
C PHE A 606 -27.40 31.60 -5.77
N HIS A 607 -28.18 30.52 -5.74
CA HIS A 607 -28.67 29.83 -6.94
C HIS A 607 -30.11 30.25 -7.24
N GLN A 608 -30.61 30.05 -8.47
CA GLN A 608 -31.99 30.35 -8.86
C GLN A 608 -33.08 29.69 -7.99
N ASN A 609 -32.75 28.63 -7.26
CA ASN A 609 -33.67 27.90 -6.40
C ASN A 609 -33.44 28.18 -4.90
N TYR A 610 -32.59 29.15 -4.55
CA TYR A 610 -32.26 29.46 -3.17
C TYR A 610 -33.44 30.16 -2.49
N ALA A 611 -34.00 29.54 -1.45
CA ALA A 611 -35.23 29.96 -0.81
C ALA A 611 -34.99 30.44 0.65
N TYR A 612 -36.07 30.90 1.30
CA TYR A 612 -36.02 31.34 2.70
C TYR A 612 -35.55 30.21 3.63
N GLU A 613 -36.00 28.99 3.34
CA GLU A 613 -35.70 27.77 4.06
C GLU A 613 -34.19 27.45 4.03
N ASP A 614 -33.48 27.85 2.98
CA ASP A 614 -32.03 27.67 2.85
C ASP A 614 -31.23 28.74 3.61
N PHE A 615 -31.85 29.89 3.89
CA PHE A 615 -31.20 31.03 4.52
C PHE A 615 -31.40 31.05 6.03
N ILE A 616 -32.65 30.85 6.50
CA ILE A 616 -33.01 30.92 7.93
C ILE A 616 -33.11 29.52 8.52
N MET A 617 -34.18 28.79 8.22
CA MET A 617 -34.39 27.40 8.63
C MET A 617 -35.60 26.84 7.89
N GLY A 618 -35.65 25.53 7.63
CA GLY A 618 -36.81 24.91 7.00
C GLY A 618 -36.80 23.39 7.05
N TYR A 619 -37.98 22.78 6.87
CA TYR A 619 -38.12 21.34 6.85
C TYR A 619 -37.72 20.76 5.48
N ARG A 620 -36.82 19.79 5.48
CA ARG A 620 -36.35 19.07 4.28
C ARG A 620 -36.61 17.58 4.43
N PRO A 621 -36.96 16.88 3.34
CA PRO A 621 -37.19 15.44 3.39
C PRO A 621 -35.89 14.68 3.69
N ASP A 622 -35.97 13.66 4.54
CA ASP A 622 -34.91 12.71 4.86
C ASP A 622 -35.41 11.26 4.79
N GLU A 623 -34.55 10.28 5.11
CA GLU A 623 -34.88 8.86 5.05
C GLU A 623 -36.01 8.43 6.01
N ASN A 624 -36.34 9.24 7.02
CA ASN A 624 -37.35 8.96 8.04
C ASN A 624 -38.53 9.96 8.04
N GLY A 625 -38.61 10.90 7.09
CA GLY A 625 -39.69 11.88 7.00
C GLY A 625 -39.18 13.27 6.61
N PHE A 626 -39.44 14.28 7.47
CA PHE A 626 -38.96 15.65 7.30
C PHE A 626 -38.14 16.04 8.53
N SER A 627 -36.90 16.47 8.32
CA SER A 627 -36.06 17.07 9.37
C SER A 627 -35.97 18.57 9.20
N LEU A 628 -35.91 19.27 10.34
CA LEU A 628 -35.62 20.69 10.37
C LEU A 628 -34.15 20.89 10.03
N GLN A 629 -33.86 21.69 9.02
CA GLN A 629 -32.51 22.10 8.65
C GLN A 629 -32.33 23.58 8.95
N PHE A 630 -31.18 23.93 9.51
CA PHE A 630 -30.80 25.30 9.80
C PHE A 630 -30.12 25.91 8.57
N GLY A 631 -30.50 27.14 8.23
CA GLY A 631 -29.89 27.91 7.16
C GLY A 631 -28.68 28.68 7.65
N ILE A 632 -27.86 29.15 6.70
CA ILE A 632 -26.57 29.80 6.98
C ILE A 632 -26.67 31.00 7.94
N PHE A 633 -27.79 31.74 7.91
CA PHE A 633 -27.98 32.89 8.79
C PHE A 633 -28.23 32.46 10.24
N TYR A 634 -29.03 31.41 10.45
CA TYR A 634 -29.29 30.88 11.77
C TYR A 634 -27.99 30.33 12.40
N GLU A 635 -27.24 29.52 11.65
CA GLU A 635 -25.97 28.98 12.12
C GLU A 635 -24.93 30.08 12.39
N PHE A 636 -24.97 31.19 11.64
CA PHE A 636 -24.11 32.33 11.88
C PHE A 636 -24.52 33.11 13.14
N CYS A 637 -25.81 33.27 13.41
CA CYS A 637 -26.30 33.89 14.63
C CYS A 637 -26.00 33.07 15.89
N GLU A 638 -26.12 31.74 15.84
CA GLU A 638 -25.79 30.87 16.98
C GLU A 638 -24.30 30.87 17.34
N ARG A 639 -23.42 31.13 16.37
CA ARG A 639 -21.97 31.25 16.60
C ARG A 639 -21.55 32.61 17.17
N ALA A 640 -22.36 33.65 16.98
CA ALA A 640 -22.04 35.04 17.32
C ALA A 640 -22.56 35.41 18.71
#